data_AF-A0A4W3J4K5-F1
#
_entry.id   AF-A0A4W3J4K5-F1
#
_cell.length_a   1.000
_cell.length_b   1.000
_cell.length_c   1.000
_cell.angle_alpha   90.00
_cell.angle_beta   90.00
_cell.angle_gamma   90.00
#
_symmetry.space_group_name_H-M   'P 1'
#
loop_
_entity.id
_entity.type
_entity.pdbx_description
1 polymer ?
#
loop_
_entity_poly.entity_id
_entity_poly.type
_entity_poly.pdbx_seq_one_letter_code
_entity_poly.pdbx_strand_id
1 'polypeptide(L)'
;MKLYVFLVNTGTTLTFDTELAVQTVADLKHAIQAKYKIATQHQVLVVNGGECMVADRRVCNYSAGTDTNPIFLYNKEMILCDRAPTIPKTTFSAENEMGLKVEESLMMPAVFHTVASRTQLAVEMYEVAKKLCAFCERLVHDEHLQHQGWAAIMANLEDCTYSFQKLLTKFEHAYNHYEHSVEDIKLKLTSLGTAVSVMAKIPLLECLTRHSYRECQERLRLPGEETEAERFNSSLLYEAKSIVGKKSPSSTLTSYGHPEQDNVFQQSGEDKDVNEEKTPNAAGDEFNVGDQVFFNVSLLDWINVQDRPNDVESLVRKCFDSMNRLDPGILQPFLLECHETIAKLDNQNMKAIKGLEDRLYALDQMIASCNRLVNEQKELAQGFLANQKRAENLKDPSVLPDLCLSHANQLMIMLTNHKKLVDIKQKCTTAKQELANNLQVRLKWCCYVMLHADQNGEKLQALLRLLTELQERVRVVEALSTVPQMYCLAVVEVVRRKMFTKHYREWASALVKEGKQLYEAERTKRESFGKLFRRSFLRNRLFKGLDSWPASSFCTRKPRKFDFELPDISLSDLQFLQTCCPPEVQPFLRVPTLCDFEPLNQHIQVLRNLVKAAQSLDEMSQTITDLLTEQKLLLLSFTPSSPATPFSNPSNWASVLPTAQKPPWSK
;
A
#
# COMPACT_ATOMS: atom_id res chain seq x y z
N MET A 1 -4.06 34.61 -28.54
CA MET A 1 -4.88 34.38 -27.33
C MET A 1 -4.00 34.67 -26.11
N LYS A 2 -4.55 34.95 -24.93
CA LYS A 2 -3.76 35.19 -23.70
C LYS A 2 -4.21 34.25 -22.60
N LEU A 3 -3.30 33.90 -21.69
CA LEU A 3 -3.58 33.21 -20.44
C LEU A 3 -3.69 34.24 -19.31
N TYR A 4 -4.77 34.16 -18.52
CA TYR A 4 -5.11 35.10 -17.47
C TYR A 4 -4.90 34.50 -16.08
N VAL A 5 -4.11 35.18 -15.25
CA VAL A 5 -3.89 34.85 -13.84
C VAL A 5 -4.28 36.07 -13.01
N PHE A 6 -5.13 35.90 -12.02
CA PHE A 6 -5.69 37.00 -11.23
C PHE A 6 -5.09 37.02 -9.81
N LEU A 7 -4.33 38.07 -9.49
CA LEU A 7 -3.79 38.29 -8.15
C LEU A 7 -4.89 38.83 -7.23
N VAL A 8 -5.47 37.95 -6.41
CA VAL A 8 -6.63 38.27 -5.55
C VAL A 8 -6.28 39.34 -4.50
N ASN A 9 -5.04 39.31 -3.99
CA ASN A 9 -4.55 40.22 -2.96
C ASN A 9 -4.79 41.72 -3.26
N THR A 10 -4.60 42.13 -4.52
CA THR A 10 -4.71 43.54 -4.96
C THR A 10 -5.75 43.74 -6.06
N GLY A 11 -6.39 42.65 -6.52
CA GLY A 11 -7.31 42.69 -7.65
C GLY A 11 -6.60 43.08 -8.94
N THR A 12 -5.54 42.36 -9.30
CA THR A 12 -4.71 42.68 -10.48
C THR A 12 -4.64 41.49 -11.45
N THR A 13 -5.06 41.72 -12.68
CA THR A 13 -4.97 40.73 -13.76
C THR A 13 -3.56 40.69 -14.35
N LEU A 14 -2.91 39.54 -14.27
CA LEU A 14 -1.64 39.20 -14.89
C LEU A 14 -1.91 38.47 -16.20
N THR A 15 -1.17 38.82 -17.25
CA THR A 15 -1.36 38.22 -18.58
C THR A 15 -0.08 37.56 -19.08
N PHE A 16 -0.25 36.38 -19.67
CA PHE A 16 0.80 35.51 -20.17
C PHE A 16 0.44 35.01 -21.58
N ASP A 17 1.44 34.52 -22.30
CA ASP A 17 1.22 33.92 -23.62
C ASP A 17 0.50 32.57 -23.47
N THR A 18 -0.41 32.28 -24.40
CA THR A 18 -1.22 31.05 -24.37
C THR A 18 -0.39 29.77 -24.43
N GLU A 19 0.86 29.83 -24.91
CA GLU A 19 1.78 28.70 -24.90
C GLU A 19 2.03 28.15 -23.48
N LEU A 20 1.93 28.99 -22.45
CA LEU A 20 2.03 28.54 -21.05
C LEU A 20 0.87 27.63 -20.62
N ALA A 21 -0.25 27.62 -21.34
CA ALA A 21 -1.39 26.74 -21.04
C ALA A 21 -1.06 25.25 -21.25
N VAL A 22 -0.16 24.93 -22.19
CA VAL A 22 0.25 23.52 -22.44
C VAL A 22 1.44 23.08 -21.58
N GLN A 23 2.05 24.00 -20.84
CA GLN A 23 3.15 23.74 -19.92
C GLN A 23 2.64 23.29 -18.54
N THR A 24 3.58 22.91 -17.67
CA THR A 24 3.25 22.50 -16.30
C THR A 24 2.89 23.71 -15.42
N VAL A 25 2.19 23.46 -14.32
CA VAL A 25 1.93 24.49 -13.30
C VAL A 25 3.24 25.00 -12.69
N ALA A 26 4.27 24.16 -12.58
CA ALA A 26 5.60 24.60 -12.15
C ALA A 26 6.19 25.65 -13.10
N ASP A 27 6.09 25.44 -14.41
CA ASP A 27 6.54 26.42 -15.42
C ASP A 27 5.77 27.73 -15.32
N LEU A 28 4.45 27.67 -15.12
CA LEU A 28 3.63 28.85 -14.87
C LEU A 28 4.09 29.60 -13.61
N LYS A 29 4.40 28.89 -12.51
CA LYS A 29 4.93 29.50 -11.29
C LYS A 29 6.27 30.19 -11.52
N HIS A 30 7.16 29.58 -12.30
CA HIS A 30 8.42 30.20 -12.70
C HIS A 30 8.23 31.43 -13.59
N ALA A 31 7.28 31.39 -14.53
CA ALA A 31 6.93 32.55 -15.36
C ALA A 31 6.39 33.72 -14.53
N ILE A 32 5.53 33.44 -13.52
CA ILE A 32 5.04 34.43 -12.56
C ILE A 32 6.22 35.03 -11.77
N GLN A 33 7.15 34.20 -11.27
CA GLN A 33 8.32 34.66 -10.55
C GLN A 33 9.23 35.54 -11.42
N ALA A 34 9.49 35.13 -12.66
CA ALA A 34 10.37 35.86 -13.56
C ALA A 34 9.82 37.27 -13.87
N LYS A 35 8.52 37.35 -14.20
CA LYS A 35 7.86 38.57 -14.66
C LYS A 35 7.40 39.49 -13.52
N TYR A 36 6.89 38.93 -12.43
CA TYR A 36 6.24 39.68 -11.34
C TYR A 36 6.95 39.57 -9.99
N LYS A 37 8.10 38.86 -9.92
CA LYS A 37 8.96 38.75 -8.74
C LYS A 37 8.28 38.15 -7.50
N ILE A 38 7.28 37.31 -7.68
CA ILE A 38 6.66 36.52 -6.61
C ILE A 38 7.35 35.16 -6.56
N ALA A 39 8.07 34.84 -5.49
CA ALA A 39 8.78 33.55 -5.40
C ALA A 39 7.81 32.36 -5.43
N THR A 40 8.19 31.24 -6.07
CA THR A 40 7.32 30.06 -6.25
C THR A 40 6.72 29.53 -4.95
N GLN A 41 7.48 29.56 -3.85
CA GLN A 41 7.03 29.14 -2.51
C GLN A 41 5.91 30.02 -1.91
N HIS A 42 5.78 31.25 -2.38
CA HIS A 42 4.74 32.19 -1.95
C HIS A 42 3.53 32.17 -2.89
N GLN A 43 3.55 31.39 -3.98
CA GLN A 43 2.46 31.31 -4.94
C GLN A 43 1.51 30.15 -4.62
N VAL A 44 0.28 30.48 -4.24
CA VAL A 44 -0.84 29.54 -4.19
C VAL A 44 -1.70 29.79 -5.42
N LEU A 45 -1.83 28.78 -6.27
CA LEU A 45 -2.64 28.83 -7.48
C LEU A 45 -3.87 27.95 -7.26
N VAL A 46 -5.05 28.55 -7.39
CA VAL A 46 -6.34 27.89 -7.17
C VAL A 46 -7.22 28.19 -8.36
N VAL A 47 -8.01 27.21 -8.80
CA VAL A 47 -9.02 27.42 -9.84
C VAL A 47 -10.41 27.56 -9.23
N ASN A 48 -11.36 27.98 -10.06
CA ASN A 48 -12.75 28.04 -9.63
C ASN A 48 -13.21 26.66 -9.11
N GLY A 49 -13.95 26.65 -8.00
CA GLY A 49 -14.29 25.44 -7.24
C GLY A 49 -13.29 25.04 -6.15
N GLY A 50 -12.18 25.77 -5.98
CA GLY A 50 -11.28 25.60 -4.83
C GLY A 50 -10.20 24.53 -4.97
N GLU A 51 -10.01 23.95 -6.17
CA GLU A 51 -8.92 23.01 -6.43
C GLU A 51 -7.57 23.76 -6.50
N CYS A 52 -6.63 23.35 -5.64
CA CYS A 52 -5.24 23.79 -5.71
C CYS A 52 -4.52 23.15 -6.90
N MET A 53 -3.83 23.96 -7.70
CA MET A 53 -3.12 23.47 -8.87
C MET A 53 -1.84 22.70 -8.47
N VAL A 54 -1.67 21.51 -9.04
CA VAL A 54 -0.55 20.59 -8.76
C VAL A 54 0.60 20.88 -9.71
N ALA A 55 1.83 20.98 -9.18
CA ALA A 55 3.02 21.41 -9.91
C ALA A 55 3.26 20.66 -11.23
N ASP A 56 3.14 19.33 -11.21
CA ASP A 56 3.46 18.46 -12.36
C ASP A 56 2.32 18.32 -13.37
N ARG A 57 1.12 18.86 -13.07
CA ARG A 57 -0.01 18.84 -14.01
C ARG A 57 0.11 19.99 -15.00
N ARG A 58 -0.42 19.79 -16.21
CA ARG A 58 -0.50 20.87 -17.22
C ARG A 58 -1.56 21.89 -16.83
N VAL A 59 -1.32 23.15 -17.17
CA VAL A 59 -2.25 24.25 -16.87
C VAL A 59 -3.61 24.02 -17.56
N CYS A 60 -3.62 23.57 -18.82
CA CYS A 60 -4.84 23.31 -19.58
C CYS A 60 -5.71 22.16 -19.05
N ASN A 61 -5.20 21.35 -18.12
CA ASN A 61 -6.02 20.33 -17.46
C ASN A 61 -7.04 20.96 -16.51
N TYR A 62 -6.77 22.19 -16.07
CA TYR A 62 -7.68 22.99 -15.30
C TYR A 62 -8.44 23.88 -16.29
N SER A 63 -9.77 23.80 -16.31
CA SER A 63 -10.63 24.56 -17.22
C SER A 63 -10.69 26.05 -16.83
N ALA A 64 -9.54 26.70 -16.73
CA ALA A 64 -9.33 28.06 -16.24
C ALA A 64 -8.27 28.79 -17.09
N GLY A 65 -8.10 30.08 -16.84
CA GLY A 65 -7.12 30.93 -17.52
C GLY A 65 -7.70 31.85 -18.59
N THR A 66 -9.01 32.07 -18.59
CA THR A 66 -9.72 33.05 -19.44
C THR A 66 -9.94 34.37 -18.69
N ASP A 67 -10.41 35.39 -19.38
CA ASP A 67 -10.78 36.69 -18.80
C ASP A 67 -11.97 36.60 -17.82
N THR A 68 -12.91 35.70 -18.06
CA THR A 68 -14.06 35.46 -17.18
C THR A 68 -13.85 34.35 -16.13
N ASN A 69 -12.85 33.49 -16.32
CA ASN A 69 -12.49 32.41 -15.40
C ASN A 69 -10.96 32.30 -15.29
N PRO A 70 -10.29 33.27 -14.64
CA PRO A 70 -8.84 33.27 -14.53
C PRO A 70 -8.34 32.22 -13.55
N ILE A 71 -7.03 31.95 -13.57
CA ILE A 71 -6.37 31.21 -12.49
C ILE A 71 -6.17 32.17 -11.31
N PHE A 72 -6.69 31.85 -10.11
CA PHE A 72 -6.53 32.71 -8.94
C PHE A 72 -5.15 32.50 -8.29
N LEU A 73 -4.41 33.59 -8.15
CA LEU A 73 -3.12 33.63 -7.47
C LEU A 73 -3.27 34.34 -6.12
N TYR A 74 -2.79 33.68 -5.07
CA TYR A 74 -2.60 34.26 -3.75
C TYR A 74 -1.11 34.33 -3.45
N ASN A 75 -0.62 35.52 -3.12
CA ASN A 75 0.74 35.73 -2.67
C ASN A 75 0.81 35.63 -1.14
N LYS A 76 1.39 34.56 -0.61
CA LYS A 76 1.56 34.32 0.84
C LYS A 76 2.33 35.45 1.52
N GLU A 77 3.36 36.00 0.87
CA GLU A 77 4.17 37.08 1.43
C GLU A 77 3.31 38.34 1.66
N MET A 78 2.48 38.70 0.67
CA MET A 78 1.54 39.83 0.80
C MET A 78 0.43 39.58 1.80
N ILE A 79 -0.05 38.32 1.90
CA ILE A 79 -1.03 37.95 2.91
C ILE A 79 -0.44 38.19 4.29
N LEU A 80 0.78 37.69 4.56
CA LEU A 80 1.38 37.74 5.89
C LEU A 80 1.99 39.10 6.24
N CYS A 81 2.22 39.97 5.26
CA CYS A 81 2.72 41.32 5.47
C CYS A 81 1.79 42.15 6.38
N ASP A 82 2.35 42.93 7.30
CA ASP A 82 1.58 43.85 8.16
C ASP A 82 1.12 45.13 7.44
N ARG A 83 1.70 45.40 6.27
CA ARG A 83 1.31 46.54 5.45
C ARG A 83 0.03 46.24 4.69
N ALA A 84 -0.93 47.17 4.72
CA ALA A 84 -2.14 47.09 3.92
C ALA A 84 -1.82 47.01 2.41
N PRO A 85 -2.57 46.23 1.60
CA PRO A 85 -2.40 46.20 0.17
C PRO A 85 -2.64 47.60 -0.38
N THR A 86 -1.80 48.06 -1.30
CA THR A 86 -1.96 49.37 -1.92
C THR A 86 -2.41 49.18 -3.36
N ILE A 87 -3.57 49.70 -3.71
CA ILE A 87 -4.03 49.73 -5.10
C ILE A 87 -3.40 50.94 -5.79
N PRO A 88 -2.79 50.79 -6.97
CA PRO A 88 -2.21 51.91 -7.71
C PRO A 88 -3.24 53.00 -7.98
N LYS A 89 -3.02 54.19 -7.39
CA LYS A 89 -3.82 55.38 -7.67
C LYS A 89 -3.46 55.87 -9.07
N THR A 90 -4.36 55.67 -10.03
CA THR A 90 -4.18 56.17 -11.40
C THR A 90 -4.87 57.51 -11.53
N THR A 91 -4.09 58.59 -11.61
CA THR A 91 -4.59 59.94 -11.89
C THR A 91 -4.33 60.27 -13.35
N PHE A 92 -5.35 60.69 -14.09
CA PHE A 92 -5.18 61.13 -15.47
C PHE A 92 -4.89 62.64 -15.45
N SER A 93 -3.73 63.10 -15.94
CA SER A 93 -3.37 64.54 -15.90
C SER A 93 -4.49 65.44 -16.44
N ALA A 94 -5.08 65.03 -17.56
CA ALA A 94 -6.17 65.73 -18.21
C ALA A 94 -7.45 65.83 -17.35
N GLU A 95 -7.69 64.94 -16.38
CA GLU A 95 -8.94 64.97 -15.59
C GLU A 95 -9.04 66.17 -14.63
N ASN A 96 -7.91 66.63 -14.10
CA ASN A 96 -7.88 67.74 -13.13
C ASN A 96 -7.85 69.11 -13.82
N GLU A 97 -7.39 69.16 -15.07
CA GLU A 97 -7.23 70.40 -15.85
C GLU A 97 -8.53 70.85 -16.54
N MET A 98 -9.52 69.96 -16.71
CA MET A 98 -10.76 70.26 -17.46
C MET A 98 -11.53 71.45 -16.90
N GLY A 99 -11.54 71.65 -15.58
CA GLY A 99 -12.21 72.80 -14.95
C GLY A 99 -11.60 74.13 -15.39
N LEU A 100 -10.27 74.24 -15.28
CA LEU A 100 -9.53 75.43 -15.68
C LEU A 100 -9.68 75.71 -17.18
N LYS A 101 -9.58 74.68 -18.03
CA LYS A 101 -9.76 74.84 -19.49
C LYS A 101 -11.15 75.36 -19.86
N VAL A 102 -12.19 74.92 -19.15
CA VAL A 102 -13.55 75.44 -19.36
C VAL A 102 -13.64 76.90 -18.92
N GLU A 103 -13.11 77.25 -17.75
CA GLU A 103 -13.12 78.63 -17.23
C GLU A 103 -12.36 79.61 -18.15
N GLU A 104 -11.16 79.24 -18.61
CA GLU A 104 -10.39 80.03 -19.59
C GLU A 104 -11.16 80.20 -20.90
N SER A 105 -11.81 79.15 -21.36
CA SER A 105 -12.61 79.16 -22.58
C SER A 105 -13.81 80.10 -22.50
N LEU A 106 -14.42 80.28 -21.32
CA LEU A 106 -15.53 81.22 -21.11
C LEU A 106 -15.12 82.68 -21.31
N MET A 107 -13.85 83.01 -21.08
CA MET A 107 -13.32 84.38 -21.21
C MET A 107 -12.94 84.76 -22.64
N MET A 108 -12.99 83.83 -23.60
CA MET A 108 -12.63 84.09 -24.99
C MET A 108 -13.71 84.92 -25.74
N PRO A 109 -13.30 85.81 -26.67
CA PRO A 109 -14.22 86.62 -27.46
C PRO A 109 -15.00 85.77 -28.48
N ALA A 110 -16.14 86.28 -28.97
CA ALA A 110 -16.98 85.56 -29.95
C ALA A 110 -16.39 85.62 -31.37
N VAL A 111 -15.38 84.78 -31.66
CA VAL A 111 -14.72 84.65 -32.96
C VAL A 111 -14.67 83.19 -33.41
N PHE A 112 -14.46 82.93 -34.71
CA PHE A 112 -14.38 81.56 -35.24
C PHE A 112 -13.34 80.68 -34.52
N HIS A 113 -12.20 81.26 -34.12
CA HIS A 113 -11.19 80.56 -33.33
C HIS A 113 -11.74 80.05 -31.99
N THR A 114 -12.60 80.82 -31.33
CA THR A 114 -13.23 80.43 -30.05
C THR A 114 -14.18 79.25 -30.25
N VAL A 115 -14.96 79.24 -31.33
CA VAL A 115 -15.82 78.11 -31.70
C VAL A 115 -15.00 76.84 -31.94
N ALA A 116 -13.87 76.95 -32.65
CA ALA A 116 -12.96 75.82 -32.89
C ALA A 116 -12.29 75.34 -31.60
N SER A 117 -11.78 76.24 -30.77
CA SER A 117 -11.16 75.93 -29.47
C SER A 117 -12.14 75.24 -28.51
N ARG A 118 -13.38 75.75 -28.40
CA ARG A 118 -14.45 75.14 -27.60
C ARG A 118 -14.84 73.76 -28.10
N THR A 119 -14.86 73.57 -29.42
CA THR A 119 -15.14 72.27 -30.02
C THR A 119 -14.03 71.27 -29.71
N GLN A 120 -12.77 71.67 -29.80
CA GLN A 120 -11.64 70.82 -29.43
C GLN A 120 -11.68 70.43 -27.94
N LEU A 121 -12.02 71.37 -27.06
CA LEU A 121 -12.20 71.09 -25.63
C LEU A 121 -13.34 70.09 -25.38
N ALA A 122 -14.48 70.24 -26.04
CA ALA A 122 -15.59 69.30 -25.94
C ALA A 122 -15.18 67.87 -26.37
N VAL A 123 -14.43 67.74 -27.47
CA VAL A 123 -13.88 66.45 -27.92
C VAL A 123 -12.89 65.89 -26.89
N GLU A 124 -12.01 66.71 -26.33
CA GLU A 124 -11.07 66.30 -25.28
C GLU A 124 -11.81 65.77 -24.04
N MET A 125 -12.85 66.48 -23.57
CA MET A 125 -13.67 66.06 -22.43
C MET A 125 -14.37 64.71 -22.68
N TYR A 126 -14.85 64.47 -23.90
CA TYR A 126 -15.42 63.17 -24.27
C TYR A 126 -14.35 62.05 -24.27
N GLU A 127 -13.14 62.31 -24.76
CA GLU A 127 -12.03 61.34 -24.69
C GLU A 127 -11.63 61.01 -23.25
N VAL A 128 -11.58 62.02 -22.38
CA VAL A 128 -11.31 61.82 -20.94
C VAL A 128 -12.45 61.01 -20.30
N ALA A 129 -13.72 61.31 -20.63
CA ALA A 129 -14.87 60.57 -20.12
C ALA A 129 -14.79 59.07 -20.47
N LYS A 130 -14.42 58.72 -21.71
CA LYS A 130 -14.21 57.32 -22.11
C LYS A 130 -13.12 56.63 -21.29
N LYS A 131 -12.00 57.31 -21.05
CA LYS A 131 -10.90 56.78 -20.23
C LYS A 131 -11.32 56.55 -18.78
N LEU A 132 -12.07 57.49 -18.21
CA LEU A 132 -12.64 57.37 -16.85
C LEU A 132 -13.60 56.18 -16.76
N CYS A 133 -14.51 56.05 -17.72
CA CYS A 133 -15.49 54.96 -17.73
C CYS A 133 -14.82 53.59 -17.84
N ALA A 134 -13.92 53.41 -18.82
CA ALA A 134 -13.18 52.16 -18.99
C ALA A 134 -12.32 51.79 -17.76
N PHE A 135 -11.81 52.80 -17.05
CA PHE A 135 -11.10 52.59 -15.79
C PHE A 135 -12.05 52.09 -14.69
N CYS A 136 -13.20 52.73 -14.49
CA CYS A 136 -14.21 52.28 -13.52
C CYS A 136 -14.72 50.87 -13.82
N GLU A 137 -15.03 50.57 -15.09
CA GLU A 137 -15.47 49.24 -15.54
C GLU A 137 -14.45 48.16 -15.16
N ARG A 138 -13.15 48.44 -15.37
CA ARG A 138 -12.08 47.53 -14.98
C ARG A 138 -12.00 47.35 -13.46
N LEU A 139 -12.12 48.43 -12.68
CA LEU A 139 -12.10 48.31 -11.21
C LEU A 139 -13.23 47.43 -10.70
N VAL A 140 -14.46 47.64 -11.19
CA VAL A 140 -15.63 46.85 -10.78
C VAL A 140 -15.51 45.40 -11.24
N HIS A 141 -15.01 45.16 -12.46
CA HIS A 141 -14.70 43.82 -12.94
C HIS A 141 -13.66 43.11 -12.06
N ASP A 142 -12.59 43.81 -11.66
CA ASP A 142 -11.59 43.26 -10.75
C ASP A 142 -12.21 42.94 -9.37
N GLU A 143 -13.14 43.75 -8.85
CA GLU A 143 -13.84 43.46 -7.59
C GLU A 143 -14.71 42.18 -7.71
N HIS A 144 -15.39 41.98 -8.85
CA HIS A 144 -16.11 40.73 -9.14
C HIS A 144 -15.16 39.52 -9.17
N LEU A 145 -14.00 39.64 -9.80
CA LEU A 145 -12.99 38.58 -9.81
C LEU A 145 -12.37 38.34 -8.43
N GLN A 146 -12.21 39.37 -7.59
CA GLN A 146 -11.80 39.21 -6.20
C GLN A 146 -12.84 38.45 -5.39
N HIS A 147 -14.14 38.71 -5.62
CA HIS A 147 -15.22 37.95 -5.00
C HIS A 147 -15.20 36.48 -5.44
N GLN A 148 -15.00 36.20 -6.73
CA GLN A 148 -14.87 34.82 -7.23
C GLN A 148 -13.64 34.11 -6.65
N GLY A 149 -12.50 34.81 -6.56
CA GLY A 149 -11.32 34.30 -5.88
C GLY A 149 -11.61 33.95 -4.43
N TRP A 150 -12.24 34.87 -3.69
CA TRP A 150 -12.67 34.60 -2.32
C TRP A 150 -13.56 33.35 -2.21
N ALA A 151 -14.53 33.18 -3.10
CA ALA A 151 -15.36 31.97 -3.14
C ALA A 151 -14.53 30.70 -3.40
N ALA A 152 -13.54 30.76 -4.30
CA ALA A 152 -12.65 29.62 -4.56
C ALA A 152 -11.82 29.21 -3.33
N ILE A 153 -11.26 30.17 -2.58
CA ILE A 153 -10.51 29.82 -1.36
C ILE A 153 -11.43 29.35 -0.23
N MET A 154 -12.69 29.80 -0.17
CA MET A 154 -13.69 29.27 0.77
C MET A 154 -14.06 27.83 0.46
N ALA A 155 -14.27 27.47 -0.80
CA ALA A 155 -14.49 26.08 -1.20
C ALA A 155 -13.31 25.18 -0.78
N ASN A 156 -12.08 25.65 -0.98
CA ASN A 156 -10.88 24.94 -0.51
C ASN A 156 -10.85 24.77 1.02
N LEU A 157 -11.19 25.83 1.75
CA LEU A 157 -11.24 25.81 3.22
C LEU A 157 -12.30 24.82 3.75
N GLU A 158 -13.44 24.70 3.07
CA GLU A 158 -14.50 23.74 3.40
C GLU A 158 -14.01 22.30 3.22
N ASP A 159 -13.34 21.99 2.11
CA ASP A 159 -12.74 20.67 1.86
C ASP A 159 -11.68 20.31 2.92
N CYS A 160 -10.82 21.27 3.28
CA CYS A 160 -9.84 21.11 4.36
C CYS A 160 -10.52 20.87 5.71
N THR A 161 -11.57 21.63 6.01
CA THR A 161 -12.34 21.50 7.25
C THR A 161 -12.97 20.11 7.35
N TYR A 162 -13.64 19.65 6.28
CA TYR A 162 -14.25 18.33 6.22
C TYR A 162 -13.22 17.21 6.40
N SER A 163 -12.08 17.32 5.71
CA SER A 163 -10.99 16.34 5.81
C SER A 163 -10.43 16.24 7.23
N PHE A 164 -10.22 17.38 7.89
CA PHE A 164 -9.73 17.45 9.26
C PHE A 164 -10.74 16.89 10.27
N GLN A 165 -12.03 17.27 10.16
CA GLN A 165 -13.11 16.74 10.99
C GLN A 165 -13.22 15.21 10.87
N LYS A 166 -13.19 14.69 9.64
CA LYS A 166 -13.24 13.24 9.38
C LYS A 166 -12.06 12.51 10.03
N LEU A 167 -10.86 13.08 9.97
CA LEU A 167 -9.68 12.51 10.61
C LEU A 167 -9.81 12.52 12.14
N LEU A 168 -10.28 13.61 12.73
CA LEU A 168 -10.51 13.72 14.17
C LEU A 168 -11.53 12.67 14.64
N THR A 169 -12.70 12.59 14.02
CA THR A 169 -13.73 11.59 14.39
C THR A 169 -13.21 10.15 14.26
N LYS A 170 -12.42 9.87 13.22
CA LYS A 170 -11.78 8.55 13.06
C LYS A 170 -10.83 8.24 14.22
N PHE A 171 -10.01 9.21 14.61
CA PHE A 171 -9.10 9.07 15.74
C PHE A 171 -9.85 8.88 17.06
N GLU A 172 -10.85 9.72 17.34
CA GLU A 172 -11.66 9.63 18.56
C GLU A 172 -12.34 8.28 18.69
N HIS A 173 -12.90 7.74 17.60
CA HIS A 173 -13.49 6.41 17.62
C HIS A 173 -12.48 5.33 17.97
N ALA A 174 -11.28 5.38 17.36
CA ALA A 174 -10.20 4.43 17.64
C ALA A 174 -9.66 4.57 19.08
N TYR A 175 -9.55 5.80 19.56
CA TYR A 175 -9.09 6.11 20.91
C TYR A 175 -10.10 5.69 21.98
N ASN A 176 -11.40 5.92 21.76
CA ASN A 176 -12.46 5.42 22.64
C ASN A 176 -12.41 3.89 22.77
N HIS A 177 -12.21 3.17 21.66
CA HIS A 177 -12.02 1.72 21.73
C HIS A 177 -10.77 1.35 22.53
N TYR A 178 -9.65 2.07 22.32
CA TYR A 178 -8.43 1.87 23.09
C TYR A 178 -8.68 2.06 24.59
N GLU A 179 -9.33 3.14 25.03
CA GLU A 179 -9.62 3.41 26.44
C GLU A 179 -10.36 2.26 27.14
N HIS A 180 -11.34 1.64 26.46
CA HIS A 180 -12.04 0.47 27.00
C HIS A 180 -11.17 -0.80 27.06
N SER A 181 -10.11 -0.87 26.27
CA SER A 181 -9.19 -2.02 26.19
C SER A 181 -7.90 -1.85 26.99
N VAL A 182 -7.62 -0.68 27.58
CA VAL A 182 -6.35 -0.39 28.28
C VAL A 182 -6.07 -1.40 29.39
N GLU A 183 -7.07 -1.73 30.20
CA GLU A 183 -6.89 -2.69 31.31
C GLU A 183 -6.69 -4.13 30.80
N ASP A 184 -7.36 -4.52 29.72
CA ASP A 184 -7.10 -5.81 29.05
C ASP A 184 -5.68 -5.88 28.49
N ILE A 185 -5.19 -4.81 27.87
CA ILE A 185 -3.81 -4.71 27.37
C ILE A 185 -2.80 -4.88 28.51
N LYS A 186 -3.02 -4.21 29.65
CA LYS A 186 -2.16 -4.37 30.84
C LYS A 186 -2.17 -5.81 31.37
N LEU A 187 -3.34 -6.45 31.38
CA LEU A 187 -3.47 -7.86 31.78
C LEU A 187 -2.67 -8.77 30.83
N LYS A 188 -2.80 -8.58 29.51
CA LYS A 188 -2.05 -9.33 28.48
C LYS A 188 -0.55 -9.16 28.62
N LEU A 189 -0.07 -7.95 28.88
CA LEU A 189 1.36 -7.68 29.13
C LEU A 189 1.84 -8.37 30.41
N THR A 190 1.03 -8.39 31.46
CA THR A 190 1.35 -9.09 32.71
C THR A 190 1.42 -10.60 32.49
N SER A 191 0.46 -11.16 31.74
CA SER A 191 0.45 -12.58 31.34
C SER A 191 1.69 -12.95 30.53
N LEU A 192 2.14 -12.09 29.61
CA LEU A 192 3.39 -12.29 28.88
C LEU A 192 4.59 -12.30 29.83
N GLY A 193 4.65 -11.43 30.83
CA GLY A 193 5.71 -11.43 31.85
C GLY A 193 5.82 -12.78 32.58
N THR A 194 4.68 -13.39 32.93
CA THR A 194 4.65 -14.75 33.48
C THR A 194 5.16 -15.77 32.45
N ALA A 195 4.68 -15.70 31.20
CA ALA A 195 5.10 -16.60 30.14
C ALA A 195 6.62 -16.50 29.84
N VAL A 196 7.20 -15.31 29.84
CA VAL A 196 8.66 -15.09 29.68
C VAL A 196 9.43 -15.78 30.80
N SER A 197 8.99 -15.64 32.05
CA SER A 197 9.60 -16.30 33.21
C SER A 197 9.57 -17.84 33.10
N VAL A 198 8.52 -18.37 32.47
CA VAL A 198 8.38 -19.80 32.16
C VAL A 198 9.27 -20.21 30.98
N MET A 199 9.26 -19.47 29.86
CA MET A 199 10.07 -19.77 28.66
C MET A 199 11.57 -19.77 28.95
N ALA A 200 12.04 -18.89 29.82
CA ALA A 200 13.44 -18.84 30.26
C ALA A 200 13.90 -20.13 30.96
N LYS A 201 12.96 -20.91 31.53
CA LYS A 201 13.23 -22.17 32.25
C LYS A 201 12.94 -23.42 31.42
N ILE A 202 12.35 -23.27 30.23
CA ILE A 202 12.09 -24.40 29.33
C ILE A 202 13.33 -24.62 28.46
N PRO A 203 14.02 -25.77 28.55
CA PRO A 203 15.16 -26.06 27.69
C PRO A 203 14.67 -26.35 26.27
N LEU A 204 15.36 -25.78 25.27
CA LEU A 204 15.11 -26.08 23.87
C LEU A 204 15.73 -27.43 23.50
N LEU A 205 14.99 -28.28 22.80
CA LEU A 205 15.54 -29.54 22.30
C LEU A 205 16.44 -29.28 21.09
N GLU A 206 17.71 -29.68 21.19
CA GLU A 206 18.72 -29.50 20.13
C GLU A 206 18.26 -30.08 18.77
N CYS A 207 17.53 -31.20 18.78
CA CYS A 207 17.03 -31.83 17.56
C CYS A 207 16.09 -30.93 16.72
N LEU A 208 15.51 -29.89 17.33
CA LEU A 208 14.66 -28.91 16.64
C LEU A 208 15.47 -27.86 15.86
N THR A 209 16.73 -27.64 16.23
CA THR A 209 17.58 -26.59 15.62
C THR A 209 18.63 -27.15 14.66
N ARG A 210 18.90 -28.46 14.70
CA ARG A 210 19.91 -29.14 13.86
C ARG A 210 19.70 -28.95 12.35
N HIS A 211 18.46 -28.99 11.86
CA HIS A 211 18.18 -28.80 10.43
C HIS A 211 18.46 -27.36 9.97
N SER A 212 18.01 -26.37 10.75
CA SER A 212 18.24 -24.95 10.48
C SER A 212 19.73 -24.61 10.54
N TYR A 213 20.48 -25.23 11.45
CA TYR A 213 21.94 -25.07 11.53
C TYR A 213 22.64 -25.65 10.30
N ARG A 214 22.27 -26.87 9.86
CA ARG A 214 22.86 -27.51 8.67
C ARG A 214 22.55 -26.73 7.39
N GLU A 215 21.33 -26.23 7.23
CA GLU A 215 20.93 -25.43 6.07
C GLU A 215 21.62 -24.06 6.02
N CYS A 216 21.83 -23.40 7.17
CA CYS A 216 22.64 -22.19 7.25
C CYS A 216 24.13 -22.46 6.96
N GLN A 217 24.66 -23.58 7.44
CA GLN A 217 26.06 -23.97 7.21
C GLN A 217 26.33 -24.32 5.74
N GLU A 218 25.36 -24.91 5.04
CA GLU A 218 25.42 -25.16 3.59
C GLU A 218 25.31 -23.85 2.78
N ARG A 219 24.52 -22.86 3.22
CA ARG A 219 24.45 -21.53 2.57
C ARG A 219 25.70 -20.66 2.78
N LEU A 220 26.47 -20.91 3.85
CA LEU A 220 27.73 -20.22 4.17
C LEU A 220 28.95 -20.89 3.52
N ARG A 221 28.81 -22.07 2.90
CA ARG A 221 29.86 -22.64 2.06
C ARG A 221 29.92 -21.87 0.74
N LEU A 222 31.02 -21.13 0.53
CA LEU A 222 31.37 -20.53 -0.75
C LEU A 222 31.44 -21.63 -1.83
N PRO A 223 31.02 -21.36 -3.08
CA PRO A 223 31.05 -22.35 -4.15
C PRO A 223 32.50 -22.56 -4.58
N GLY A 224 33.16 -23.56 -4.01
CA GLY A 224 34.53 -23.88 -4.39
C GLY A 224 35.27 -24.72 -3.38
N GLU A 225 34.72 -25.87 -3.01
CA GLU A 225 35.50 -27.02 -2.49
C GLU A 225 34.61 -28.27 -2.52
N GLU A 226 34.29 -28.72 -3.74
CA GLU A 226 33.77 -30.08 -3.94
C GLU A 226 34.95 -31.05 -3.90
N THR A 227 35.10 -31.77 -2.79
CA THR A 227 35.94 -32.97 -2.77
C THR A 227 35.15 -34.13 -3.40
N GLU A 228 35.80 -34.89 -4.30
CA GLU A 228 35.20 -35.91 -5.18
C GLU A 228 34.50 -37.11 -4.49
N ALA A 229 34.29 -37.08 -3.17
CA ALA A 229 33.76 -38.21 -2.41
C ALA A 229 32.22 -38.31 -2.39
N GLU A 230 31.46 -37.29 -2.81
CA GLU A 230 29.98 -37.29 -2.69
C GLU A 230 29.22 -37.67 -3.97
N ARG A 231 29.90 -38.13 -5.03
CA ARG A 231 29.25 -38.48 -6.30
C ARG A 231 28.40 -39.77 -6.29
N PHE A 232 28.34 -40.52 -5.19
CA PHE A 232 27.67 -41.83 -5.18
C PHE A 232 26.28 -41.92 -4.53
N ASN A 233 25.73 -40.85 -3.93
CA ASN A 233 24.40 -40.91 -3.29
C ASN A 233 23.34 -39.95 -3.84
N SER A 234 23.65 -39.15 -4.86
CA SER A 234 22.74 -38.12 -5.42
C SER A 234 21.99 -38.55 -6.69
N SER A 235 21.98 -39.83 -7.05
CA SER A 235 21.23 -40.32 -8.22
C SER A 235 20.16 -41.31 -7.80
N LEU A 236 19.02 -40.76 -7.38
CA LEU A 236 17.67 -41.27 -7.58
C LEU A 236 16.78 -40.55 -6.55
N LEU A 237 16.03 -39.54 -7.01
CA LEU A 237 14.58 -39.40 -6.77
C LEU A 237 14.09 -38.06 -7.37
N TYR A 238 13.42 -38.21 -8.51
CA TYR A 238 12.26 -37.44 -9.00
C TYR A 238 12.42 -35.97 -9.46
N GLU A 239 12.40 -35.88 -10.79
CA GLU A 239 11.58 -34.96 -11.58
C GLU A 239 10.19 -34.70 -10.97
N ALA A 240 9.89 -33.42 -10.72
CA ALA A 240 8.57 -32.84 -10.86
C ALA A 240 8.70 -31.40 -11.36
N LYS A 241 8.34 -31.19 -12.63
CA LYS A 241 8.27 -29.86 -13.26
C LYS A 241 7.00 -29.12 -12.81
N SER A 242 7.23 -27.92 -12.28
CA SER A 242 6.57 -26.63 -12.52
C SER A 242 5.05 -26.52 -12.66
N ILE A 243 4.46 -25.66 -11.82
CA ILE A 243 3.41 -24.71 -12.22
C ILE A 243 3.76 -23.31 -11.71
N VAL A 244 3.77 -22.35 -12.63
CA VAL A 244 4.01 -20.91 -12.46
C VAL A 244 2.75 -20.17 -11.99
N GLY A 245 2.90 -19.17 -11.11
CA GLY A 245 2.22 -17.88 -11.30
C GLY A 245 1.76 -17.07 -10.06
N LYS A 246 2.30 -15.83 -9.98
CA LYS A 246 1.83 -14.56 -9.33
C LYS A 246 2.55 -14.19 -8.02
N LYS A 247 3.52 -13.23 -8.04
CA LYS A 247 3.42 -11.74 -7.91
C LYS A 247 2.77 -11.32 -6.56
N SER A 248 3.39 -10.59 -5.62
CA SER A 248 4.15 -9.31 -5.65
C SER A 248 4.82 -9.06 -4.26
N PRO A 249 5.32 -7.85 -3.90
CA PRO A 249 6.45 -7.08 -4.43
C PRO A 249 7.56 -6.80 -3.38
N SER A 250 8.75 -6.43 -3.89
CA SER A 250 9.92 -5.93 -3.15
C SER A 250 9.68 -4.60 -2.41
N SER A 251 10.30 -4.46 -1.24
CA SER A 251 10.72 -3.17 -0.68
C SER A 251 12.25 -3.06 -0.79
N THR A 252 12.68 -2.07 -1.56
CA THR A 252 14.07 -1.67 -1.78
C THR A 252 14.47 -0.69 -0.68
N LEU A 253 15.62 -0.89 -0.03
CA LEU A 253 16.33 0.19 0.66
C LEU A 253 17.80 0.17 0.24
N THR A 254 18.15 1.28 -0.42
CA THR A 254 19.46 1.71 -0.90
C THR A 254 20.42 2.01 0.24
N SER A 255 21.66 1.53 0.09
CA SER A 255 22.81 1.83 0.92
C SER A 255 23.66 2.93 0.27
N TYR A 256 24.00 3.96 1.04
CA TYR A 256 25.18 4.81 0.95
C TYR A 256 25.68 4.91 2.40
N GLY A 257 26.93 4.76 2.80
CA GLY A 257 28.22 4.75 2.14
C GLY A 257 29.19 5.34 3.17
N HIS A 258 30.11 4.53 3.71
CA HIS A 258 31.14 4.98 4.65
C HIS A 258 32.50 4.52 4.11
N PRO A 259 33.46 5.42 3.88
CA PRO A 259 34.89 5.10 3.88
C PRO A 259 35.45 5.37 5.29
N GLU A 260 36.61 4.92 5.75
CA GLU A 260 37.65 3.96 5.32
C GLU A 260 38.61 3.83 6.54
N GLN A 261 39.20 2.64 6.76
CA GLN A 261 40.61 2.33 7.13
C GLN A 261 41.34 3.16 8.23
N ASP A 262 42.28 2.67 9.06
CA ASP A 262 43.17 1.50 9.08
C ASP A 262 43.89 1.54 10.46
N ASN A 263 44.01 0.43 11.20
CA ASN A 263 45.22 -0.41 11.39
C ASN A 263 46.26 0.00 12.49
N VAL A 264 46.71 -1.05 13.23
CA VAL A 264 48.08 -1.32 13.75
C VAL A 264 48.47 -0.95 15.22
N PHE A 265 48.45 -2.00 16.06
CA PHE A 265 49.53 -2.61 16.90
C PHE A 265 50.15 -1.98 18.18
N GLN A 266 50.27 -2.88 19.20
CA GLN A 266 51.36 -3.08 20.21
C GLN A 266 51.65 -1.96 21.25
N GLN A 267 52.07 -2.18 22.51
CA GLN A 267 52.46 -3.33 23.35
C GLN A 267 52.62 -2.81 24.81
N SER A 268 53.00 -3.72 25.73
CA SER A 268 53.45 -3.57 27.13
C SER A 268 52.33 -3.43 28.17
N GLY A 269 52.19 -4.26 29.21
CA GLY A 269 53.10 -5.24 29.82
C GLY A 269 53.33 -4.82 31.28
N GLU A 270 52.82 -5.58 32.26
CA GLU A 270 53.41 -5.73 33.60
C GLU A 270 52.68 -6.80 34.42
N ASP A 271 53.48 -7.75 34.90
CA ASP A 271 53.12 -8.90 35.73
C ASP A 271 52.73 -8.51 37.16
N LYS A 272 51.97 -9.38 37.83
CA LYS A 272 52.15 -9.69 39.26
C LYS A 272 51.51 -11.04 39.63
N ASP A 273 52.37 -12.05 39.76
CA ASP A 273 52.14 -13.31 40.47
C ASP A 273 51.98 -13.10 41.98
N VAL A 274 51.07 -13.85 42.62
CA VAL A 274 51.25 -14.39 43.99
C VAL A 274 50.56 -15.76 44.12
N ASN A 275 51.40 -16.80 43.99
CA ASN A 275 51.65 -17.94 44.88
C ASN A 275 50.55 -18.91 45.39
N GLU A 276 50.93 -20.19 45.29
CA GLU A 276 50.28 -21.43 45.72
C GLU A 276 50.12 -21.60 47.24
N GLU A 277 49.12 -22.41 47.64
CA GLU A 277 49.26 -23.30 48.80
C GLU A 277 48.59 -24.67 48.52
N LYS A 278 49.39 -25.74 48.62
CA LYS A 278 48.98 -27.15 48.52
C LYS A 278 48.69 -27.70 49.91
N THR A 279 47.66 -28.54 50.03
CA THR A 279 47.70 -29.72 50.91
C THR A 279 46.99 -30.91 50.25
N PRO A 280 47.57 -32.12 50.28
CA PRO A 280 46.99 -33.32 49.68
C PRO A 280 46.31 -34.20 50.75
N ASN A 281 45.21 -34.87 50.40
CA ASN A 281 45.07 -36.32 50.57
C ASN A 281 43.65 -36.83 50.29
N ALA A 282 43.67 -38.06 49.76
CA ALA A 282 42.72 -39.16 49.93
C ALA A 282 41.82 -39.44 48.71
N ALA A 283 42.23 -40.48 48.00
CA ALA A 283 41.48 -41.18 46.98
C ALA A 283 40.12 -41.64 47.54
N GLY A 284 39.05 -41.16 46.91
CA GLY A 284 37.71 -41.70 46.98
C GLY A 284 37.25 -41.91 45.54
N ASP A 285 37.10 -43.17 45.18
CA ASP A 285 36.68 -43.65 43.86
C ASP A 285 35.18 -43.36 43.69
N GLU A 286 34.82 -42.30 42.95
CA GLU A 286 33.45 -42.05 42.52
C GLU A 286 33.39 -41.74 41.02
N PHE A 287 32.86 -42.73 40.29
CA PHE A 287 32.20 -42.70 38.99
C PHE A 287 32.16 -41.34 38.26
N ASN A 288 33.01 -41.24 37.25
CA ASN A 288 32.94 -40.22 36.20
C ASN A 288 31.70 -40.49 35.30
N VAL A 289 30.57 -39.88 35.63
CA VAL A 289 29.43 -39.75 34.69
C VAL A 289 29.84 -38.67 33.70
N GLY A 290 30.20 -39.11 32.49
CA GLY A 290 30.76 -38.24 31.45
C GLY A 290 29.91 -37.00 31.18
N ASP A 291 30.62 -35.89 31.00
CA ASP A 291 30.15 -34.62 30.47
C ASP A 291 29.28 -34.82 29.22
N GLN A 292 27.97 -34.96 29.40
CA GLN A 292 27.02 -34.72 28.33
C GLN A 292 26.85 -33.21 28.27
N VAL A 293 27.54 -32.56 27.33
CA VAL A 293 27.40 -31.12 27.07
C VAL A 293 25.94 -30.85 26.69
N PHE A 294 25.13 -30.44 27.67
CA PHE A 294 23.72 -30.14 27.46
C PHE A 294 23.60 -28.89 26.59
N PHE A 295 22.67 -28.95 25.62
CA PHE A 295 22.32 -27.78 24.81
C PHE A 295 21.63 -26.74 25.71
N ASN A 296 22.43 -25.78 26.21
CA ASN A 296 22.01 -24.82 27.24
C ASN A 296 21.37 -23.57 26.65
N VAL A 297 20.35 -23.75 25.82
CA VAL A 297 19.57 -22.66 25.20
C VAL A 297 18.13 -22.81 25.63
N SER A 298 17.56 -21.78 26.27
CA SER A 298 16.14 -21.78 26.63
C SER A 298 15.26 -21.51 25.40
N LEU A 299 13.98 -21.83 25.51
CA LEU A 299 12.99 -21.45 24.49
C LEU A 299 12.96 -19.93 24.28
N LEU A 300 13.13 -19.15 25.36
CA LEU A 300 13.18 -17.69 25.29
C LEU A 300 14.41 -17.19 24.53
N ASP A 301 15.59 -17.77 24.77
CA ASP A 301 16.83 -17.39 24.07
C ASP A 301 16.69 -17.60 22.57
N TRP A 302 16.09 -18.72 22.16
CA TRP A 302 15.83 -19.00 20.75
C TRP A 302 14.90 -17.98 20.12
N ILE A 303 13.80 -17.61 20.80
CA ILE A 303 12.84 -16.60 20.33
C ILE A 303 13.51 -15.24 20.15
N ASN A 304 14.26 -14.78 21.16
CA ASN A 304 14.91 -13.47 21.13
C ASN A 304 15.96 -13.34 20.01
N VAL A 305 16.57 -14.45 19.59
CA VAL A 305 17.56 -14.45 18.50
C VAL A 305 16.91 -14.45 17.11
N GLN A 306 15.63 -14.84 16.96
CA GLN A 306 14.96 -14.86 15.66
C GLN A 306 14.75 -13.45 15.07
N ASP A 307 14.50 -12.44 15.91
CA ASP A 307 14.32 -11.05 15.49
C ASP A 307 14.90 -10.08 16.53
N ARG A 308 16.24 -10.00 16.58
CA ARG A 308 16.99 -9.21 17.59
C ARG A 308 16.51 -7.77 17.83
N PRO A 309 16.13 -6.94 16.84
CA PRO A 309 15.61 -5.59 17.11
C PRO A 309 14.20 -5.56 17.71
N ASN A 310 13.50 -6.70 17.75
CA ASN A 310 12.15 -6.88 18.29
C ASN A 310 12.09 -8.08 19.26
N ASP A 311 13.10 -8.21 20.11
CA ASP A 311 13.05 -9.15 21.23
C ASP A 311 11.85 -8.87 22.16
N VAL A 312 11.54 -9.83 23.03
CA VAL A 312 10.33 -9.76 23.86
C VAL A 312 10.35 -8.54 24.79
N GLU A 313 11.52 -8.18 25.32
CA GLU A 313 11.66 -7.01 26.20
C GLU A 313 11.40 -5.70 25.44
N SER A 314 11.96 -5.55 24.23
CA SER A 314 11.72 -4.37 23.41
C SER A 314 10.27 -4.27 22.95
N LEU A 315 9.60 -5.38 22.67
CA LEU A 315 8.16 -5.41 22.39
C LEU A 315 7.36 -4.83 23.56
N VAL A 316 7.60 -5.31 24.78
CA VAL A 316 6.92 -4.84 26.00
C VAL A 316 7.20 -3.35 26.24
N ARG A 317 8.46 -2.92 26.12
CA ARG A 317 8.86 -1.51 26.26
C ARG A 317 8.13 -0.63 25.25
N LYS A 318 8.12 -1.02 23.97
CA LYS A 318 7.40 -0.31 22.90
C LYS A 318 5.90 -0.21 23.16
N CYS A 319 5.28 -1.22 23.79
CA CYS A 319 3.88 -1.17 24.21
C CYS A 319 3.66 -0.10 25.29
N PHE A 320 4.46 -0.12 26.37
CA PHE A 320 4.36 0.88 27.44
C PHE A 320 4.64 2.30 26.94
N ASP A 321 5.66 2.50 26.10
CA ASP A 321 5.95 3.80 25.50
C ASP A 321 4.78 4.33 24.67
N SER A 322 4.11 3.44 23.93
CA SER A 322 2.92 3.80 23.14
C SER A 322 1.75 4.17 24.05
N MET A 323 1.51 3.39 25.12
CA MET A 323 0.47 3.66 26.11
C MET A 323 0.69 4.98 26.84
N ASN A 324 1.93 5.29 27.23
CA ASN A 324 2.29 6.54 27.90
C ASN A 324 2.05 7.77 27.00
N ARG A 325 2.29 7.64 25.69
CA ARG A 325 2.00 8.70 24.72
C ARG A 325 0.50 8.88 24.43
N LEU A 326 -0.28 7.83 24.68
CA LEU A 326 -1.74 7.82 24.59
C LEU A 326 -2.40 8.11 25.95
N ASP A 327 -1.63 8.63 26.92
CA ASP A 327 -2.16 8.98 28.23
C ASP A 327 -3.23 10.08 28.12
N PRO A 328 -4.38 9.92 28.81
CA PRO A 328 -5.46 10.90 28.77
C PRO A 328 -5.02 12.31 29.19
N GLY A 329 -4.10 12.43 30.16
CA GLY A 329 -3.60 13.72 30.64
C GLY A 329 -2.83 14.51 29.59
N ILE A 330 -2.22 13.83 28.61
CA ILE A 330 -1.52 14.45 27.49
C ILE A 330 -2.47 14.64 26.30
N LEU A 331 -3.32 13.65 26.03
CA LEU A 331 -4.11 13.59 24.82
C LEU A 331 -5.37 14.46 24.87
N GLN A 332 -6.07 14.51 26.01
CA GLN A 332 -7.31 15.28 26.14
C GLN A 332 -7.11 16.79 25.87
N PRO A 333 -6.05 17.46 26.38
CA PRO A 333 -5.78 18.86 26.02
C PRO A 333 -5.56 19.07 24.51
N PHE A 334 -4.90 18.11 23.84
CA PHE A 334 -4.69 18.18 22.40
C PHE A 334 -5.98 17.96 21.60
N LEU A 335 -6.86 17.06 22.05
CA LEU A 335 -8.18 16.88 21.44
C LEU A 335 -9.04 18.13 21.60
N LEU A 336 -8.96 18.81 22.74
CA LEU A 336 -9.64 20.10 22.93
C LEU A 336 -9.11 21.15 21.94
N GLU A 337 -7.80 21.25 21.75
CA GLU A 337 -7.17 22.13 20.75
C GLU A 337 -7.66 21.82 19.31
N CYS A 338 -7.85 20.53 18.98
CA CYS A 338 -8.40 20.13 17.68
C CYS A 338 -9.84 20.62 17.50
N HIS A 339 -10.69 20.49 18.52
CA HIS A 339 -12.06 21.01 18.50
C HIS A 339 -12.11 22.53 18.41
N GLU A 340 -11.25 23.23 19.13
CA GLU A 340 -11.11 24.69 19.03
C GLU A 340 -10.69 25.12 17.62
N THR A 341 -9.80 24.36 16.98
CA THR A 341 -9.40 24.59 15.59
C THR A 341 -10.58 24.44 14.64
N ILE A 342 -11.43 23.43 14.84
CA ILE A 342 -12.68 23.27 14.07
C ILE A 342 -13.63 24.45 14.31
N ALA A 343 -13.80 24.89 15.56
CA ALA A 343 -14.65 26.05 15.87
C ALA A 343 -14.13 27.34 15.20
N LYS A 344 -12.81 27.52 15.15
CA LYS A 344 -12.16 28.63 14.42
C LYS A 344 -12.38 28.51 12.92
N LEU A 345 -12.27 27.31 12.35
CA LEU A 345 -12.53 27.03 10.93
C LEU A 345 -13.99 27.31 10.56
N ASP A 346 -14.95 27.08 11.47
CA ASP A 346 -16.38 27.31 11.21
C ASP A 346 -16.86 28.74 11.50
N ASN A 347 -15.94 29.71 11.61
CA ASN A 347 -16.30 31.09 11.86
C ASN A 347 -16.98 31.74 10.65
N GLN A 348 -18.32 31.74 10.65
CA GLN A 348 -19.16 32.29 9.59
C GLN A 348 -18.92 33.79 9.32
N ASN A 349 -18.54 34.57 10.34
CA ASN A 349 -18.22 36.00 10.14
C ASN A 349 -16.95 36.20 9.29
N MET A 350 -16.01 35.26 9.38
CA MET A 350 -14.79 35.28 8.57
C MET A 350 -14.99 34.67 7.18
N LYS A 351 -15.88 33.67 7.05
CA LYS A 351 -16.25 33.05 5.75
C LYS A 351 -17.07 33.99 4.85
N ALA A 352 -18.09 34.66 5.40
CA ALA A 352 -19.01 35.48 4.62
C ALA A 352 -18.69 36.99 4.70
N ILE A 353 -18.56 37.67 3.55
CA ILE A 353 -18.43 39.13 3.49
C ILE A 353 -19.84 39.71 3.39
N LYS A 354 -20.42 40.09 4.55
CA LYS A 354 -21.80 40.59 4.62
C LYS A 354 -22.01 41.80 3.72
N GLY A 355 -23.05 41.76 2.88
CA GLY A 355 -23.42 42.84 1.96
C GLY A 355 -22.50 43.03 0.76
N LEU A 356 -21.58 42.10 0.48
CA LEU A 356 -20.68 42.21 -0.67
C LEU A 356 -21.45 42.19 -1.99
N GLU A 357 -22.44 41.31 -2.15
CA GLU A 357 -23.26 41.22 -3.36
C GLU A 357 -24.06 42.50 -3.60
N ASP A 358 -24.72 43.04 -2.56
CA ASP A 358 -25.45 44.31 -2.64
C ASP A 358 -24.52 45.46 -3.04
N ARG A 359 -23.29 45.47 -2.53
CA ARG A 359 -22.29 46.47 -2.86
C ARG A 359 -21.80 46.33 -4.30
N LEU A 360 -21.54 45.11 -4.78
CA LEU A 360 -21.17 44.86 -6.17
C LEU A 360 -22.29 45.29 -7.12
N TYR A 361 -23.54 44.99 -6.77
CA TYR A 361 -24.71 45.44 -7.52
C TYR A 361 -24.81 46.98 -7.57
N ALA A 362 -24.55 47.67 -6.45
CA ALA A 362 -24.50 49.14 -6.43
C ALA A 362 -23.37 49.69 -7.32
N LEU A 363 -22.21 49.04 -7.35
CA LEU A 363 -21.11 49.40 -8.25
C LEU A 363 -21.50 49.21 -9.73
N ASP A 364 -22.21 48.13 -10.07
CA ASP A 364 -22.72 47.90 -11.43
C ASP A 364 -23.71 49.00 -11.86
N GLN A 365 -24.57 49.47 -10.94
CA GLN A 365 -25.43 50.63 -11.20
C GLN A 365 -24.63 51.91 -11.44
N MET A 366 -23.52 52.10 -10.71
CA MET A 366 -22.61 53.24 -10.94
C MET A 366 -21.95 53.16 -12.31
N ILE A 367 -21.57 51.97 -12.78
CA ILE A 367 -21.05 51.76 -14.15
C ILE A 367 -22.10 52.07 -15.20
N ALA A 368 -23.35 51.65 -15.01
CA ALA A 368 -24.45 52.02 -15.90
C ALA A 368 -24.64 53.55 -15.95
N SER A 369 -24.53 54.24 -14.82
CA SER A 369 -24.56 55.71 -14.77
C SER A 369 -23.36 56.36 -15.45
N CYS A 370 -22.17 55.77 -15.31
CA CYS A 370 -20.94 56.22 -15.98
C CYS A 370 -21.09 56.19 -17.50
N ASN A 371 -21.61 55.08 -18.03
CA ASN A 371 -21.89 54.89 -19.45
C ASN A 371 -22.91 55.91 -19.99
N ARG A 372 -23.96 56.23 -19.23
CA ARG A 372 -24.90 57.30 -19.60
C ARG A 372 -24.22 58.67 -19.71
N LEU A 373 -23.41 59.04 -18.72
CA LEU A 373 -22.68 60.32 -18.75
C LEU A 373 -21.71 60.40 -19.94
N VAL A 374 -21.04 59.30 -20.30
CA VAL A 374 -20.16 59.24 -21.48
C VAL A 374 -20.96 59.43 -22.78
N ASN A 375 -22.15 58.86 -22.88
CA ASN A 375 -23.02 59.07 -24.03
C ASN A 375 -23.52 60.52 -24.12
N GLU A 376 -23.89 61.15 -23.01
CA GLU A 376 -24.25 62.57 -22.99
C GLU A 376 -23.07 63.46 -23.44
N GLN A 377 -21.84 63.17 -22.96
CA GLN A 377 -20.63 63.88 -23.41
C GLN A 377 -20.38 63.69 -24.92
N LYS A 378 -20.65 62.49 -25.45
CA LYS A 378 -20.54 62.18 -26.88
C LYS A 378 -21.50 63.02 -27.71
N GLU A 379 -22.77 63.05 -27.32
CA GLU A 379 -23.82 63.81 -28.02
C GLU A 379 -23.51 65.31 -28.02
N LEU A 380 -23.09 65.86 -26.88
CA LEU A 380 -22.65 67.24 -26.78
C LEU A 380 -21.46 67.51 -27.70
N ALA A 381 -20.38 66.73 -27.62
CA ALA A 381 -19.20 66.89 -28.48
C ALA A 381 -19.52 66.81 -29.98
N GLN A 382 -20.42 65.91 -30.39
CA GLN A 382 -20.92 65.84 -31.77
C GLN A 382 -21.69 67.11 -32.17
N GLY A 383 -22.48 67.67 -31.25
CA GLY A 383 -23.13 68.98 -31.43
C GLY A 383 -22.14 70.11 -31.67
N PHE A 384 -21.04 70.18 -30.90
CA PHE A 384 -19.96 71.15 -31.13
C PHE A 384 -19.34 70.99 -32.52
N LEU A 385 -18.99 69.77 -32.93
CA LEU A 385 -18.40 69.49 -34.25
C LEU A 385 -19.34 69.89 -35.40
N ALA A 386 -20.63 69.58 -35.29
CA ALA A 386 -21.62 69.96 -36.29
C ALA A 386 -21.78 71.49 -36.38
N ASN A 387 -21.78 72.17 -35.23
CA ASN A 387 -21.86 73.63 -35.15
C ASN A 387 -20.63 74.32 -35.73
N GLN A 388 -19.42 73.83 -35.42
CA GLN A 388 -18.17 74.33 -36.00
C GLN A 388 -18.19 74.22 -37.53
N LYS A 389 -18.52 73.03 -38.06
CA LYS A 389 -18.59 72.80 -39.51
C LYS A 389 -19.60 73.72 -40.19
N ARG A 390 -20.75 73.98 -39.54
CA ARG A 390 -21.76 74.90 -40.05
C ARG A 390 -21.26 76.35 -40.06
N ALA A 391 -20.61 76.80 -38.99
CA ALA A 391 -20.05 78.14 -38.90
C ALA A 391 -18.94 78.37 -39.95
N GLU A 392 -18.05 77.39 -40.14
CA GLU A 392 -16.98 77.44 -41.16
C GLU A 392 -17.52 77.51 -42.60
N ASN A 393 -18.65 76.83 -42.87
CA ASN A 393 -19.29 76.83 -44.18
C ASN A 393 -20.05 78.15 -44.47
N LEU A 394 -20.75 78.70 -43.47
CA LEU A 394 -21.55 79.92 -43.64
C LEU A 394 -20.68 81.19 -43.66
N LYS A 395 -19.59 81.20 -42.89
CA LYS A 395 -18.67 82.35 -42.74
C LYS A 395 -19.36 83.67 -42.37
N ASP A 396 -20.54 83.61 -41.76
CA ASP A 396 -21.29 84.76 -41.27
C ASP A 396 -20.87 85.09 -39.82
N PRO A 397 -20.22 86.22 -39.55
CA PRO A 397 -19.81 86.58 -38.19
C PRO A 397 -20.97 86.95 -37.27
N SER A 398 -22.16 87.27 -37.80
CA SER A 398 -23.30 87.76 -37.00
C SER A 398 -23.88 86.69 -36.06
N VAL A 399 -23.71 85.41 -36.40
CA VAL A 399 -24.21 84.27 -35.58
C VAL A 399 -23.25 83.86 -34.46
N LEU A 400 -22.02 84.37 -34.46
CA LEU A 400 -20.97 83.95 -33.52
C LEU A 400 -21.25 84.29 -32.06
N PRO A 401 -21.83 85.45 -31.69
CA PRO A 401 -22.15 85.76 -30.29
C PRO A 401 -23.12 84.74 -29.68
N ASP A 402 -24.22 84.44 -30.36
CA ASP A 402 -25.24 83.49 -29.89
C ASP A 402 -24.71 82.06 -29.88
N LEU A 403 -23.94 81.67 -30.90
CA LEU A 403 -23.32 80.35 -30.96
C LEU A 403 -22.29 80.17 -29.84
N CYS A 404 -21.44 81.17 -29.58
CA CYS A 404 -20.49 81.12 -28.49
C CYS A 404 -21.21 81.08 -27.14
N LEU A 405 -22.29 81.84 -26.94
CA LEU A 405 -23.08 81.75 -25.71
C LEU A 405 -23.66 80.34 -25.50
N SER A 406 -24.18 79.73 -26.57
CA SER A 406 -24.68 78.35 -26.54
C SER A 406 -23.57 77.34 -26.19
N HIS A 407 -22.41 77.45 -26.85
CA HIS A 407 -21.22 76.63 -26.57
C HIS A 407 -20.74 76.79 -25.13
N ALA A 408 -20.74 78.00 -24.58
CA ALA A 408 -20.38 78.25 -23.18
C ALA A 408 -21.30 77.49 -22.22
N ASN A 409 -22.62 77.57 -22.45
CA ASN A 409 -23.61 76.86 -21.63
C ASN A 409 -23.46 75.33 -21.74
N GLN A 410 -23.22 74.81 -22.95
CA GLN A 410 -23.01 73.38 -23.15
C GLN A 410 -21.72 72.88 -22.50
N LEU A 411 -20.61 73.64 -22.56
CA LEU A 411 -19.38 73.30 -21.86
C LEU A 411 -19.55 73.24 -20.34
N MET A 412 -20.41 74.09 -19.76
CA MET A 412 -20.75 74.00 -18.33
C MET A 412 -21.51 72.72 -17.97
N ILE A 413 -22.40 72.25 -18.85
CA ILE A 413 -23.06 70.95 -18.69
C ILE A 413 -22.03 69.81 -18.79
N MET A 414 -21.16 69.85 -19.80
CA MET A 414 -20.06 68.89 -19.95
C MET A 414 -19.15 68.88 -18.72
N LEU A 415 -18.84 70.03 -18.13
CA LEU A 415 -18.03 70.12 -16.91
C LEU A 415 -18.74 69.49 -15.71
N THR A 416 -20.05 69.66 -15.60
CA THR A 416 -20.85 69.02 -14.56
C THR A 416 -20.84 67.49 -14.71
N ASN A 417 -20.97 66.99 -15.94
CA ASN A 417 -20.88 65.56 -16.22
C ASN A 417 -19.47 65.00 -15.93
N HIS A 418 -18.43 65.74 -16.28
CA HIS A 418 -17.04 65.39 -15.95
C HIS A 418 -16.83 65.26 -14.43
N LYS A 419 -17.31 66.23 -13.64
CA LYS A 419 -17.23 66.16 -12.16
C LYS A 419 -17.92 64.92 -11.59
N LYS A 420 -19.08 64.52 -12.14
CA LYS A 420 -19.77 63.28 -11.75
C LYS A 420 -18.96 62.02 -12.10
N LEU A 421 -18.32 61.98 -13.27
CA LEU A 421 -17.46 60.86 -13.67
C LEU A 421 -16.25 60.71 -12.75
N VAL A 422 -15.62 61.81 -12.36
CA VAL A 422 -14.51 61.81 -11.39
C VAL A 422 -14.96 61.34 -10.01
N ASP A 423 -16.15 61.73 -9.54
CA ASP A 423 -16.73 61.22 -8.29
C ASP A 423 -17.00 59.71 -8.33
N ILE A 424 -17.57 59.20 -9.43
CA ILE A 424 -17.77 57.75 -9.64
C ILE A 424 -16.42 57.02 -9.58
N LYS A 425 -15.40 57.52 -10.28
CA LYS A 425 -14.05 56.96 -10.24
C LYS A 425 -13.50 56.88 -8.81
N GLN A 426 -13.64 57.96 -8.04
CA GLN A 426 -13.15 58.00 -6.66
C GLN A 426 -13.86 56.95 -5.80
N LYS A 427 -15.18 56.83 -5.94
CA LYS A 427 -15.97 55.82 -5.22
C LYS A 427 -15.58 54.39 -5.59
N CYS A 428 -15.42 54.06 -6.87
CA CYS A 428 -14.93 52.73 -7.30
C CYS A 428 -13.52 52.45 -6.77
N THR A 429 -12.63 53.46 -6.75
CA THR A 429 -11.27 53.29 -6.23
C THR A 429 -11.26 53.04 -4.73
N THR A 430 -12.04 53.81 -3.97
CA THR A 430 -12.21 53.62 -2.52
C THR A 430 -12.81 52.25 -2.22
N ALA A 431 -13.86 51.86 -2.94
CA ALA A 431 -14.48 50.55 -2.82
C ALA A 431 -13.43 49.45 -3.03
N LYS A 432 -12.74 49.42 -4.16
CA LYS A 432 -11.72 48.39 -4.42
C LYS A 432 -10.66 48.31 -3.32
N GLN A 433 -10.21 49.46 -2.79
CA GLN A 433 -9.22 49.51 -1.71
C GLN A 433 -9.76 48.92 -0.39
N GLU A 434 -11.02 49.19 -0.04
CA GLU A 434 -11.68 48.59 1.12
C GLU A 434 -11.82 47.08 0.97
N LEU A 435 -12.19 46.59 -0.22
CA LEU A 435 -12.30 45.15 -0.49
C LEU A 435 -10.94 44.46 -0.35
N ALA A 436 -9.88 45.05 -0.91
CA ALA A 436 -8.52 44.52 -0.78
C ALA A 436 -8.08 44.46 0.70
N ASN A 437 -8.36 45.50 1.50
CA ASN A 437 -8.06 45.52 2.93
C ASN A 437 -8.83 44.42 3.68
N ASN A 438 -10.12 44.25 3.38
CA ASN A 438 -10.95 43.22 4.00
C ASN A 438 -10.45 41.81 3.67
N LEU A 439 -10.15 41.57 2.38
CA LEU A 439 -9.60 40.30 1.91
C LEU A 439 -8.25 39.99 2.54
N GLN A 440 -7.36 40.97 2.74
CA GLN A 440 -6.09 40.72 3.41
C GLN A 440 -6.28 40.14 4.81
N VAL A 441 -7.13 40.76 5.64
CA VAL A 441 -7.40 40.29 7.01
C VAL A 441 -7.98 38.88 7.00
N ARG A 442 -8.92 38.62 6.08
CA ARG A 442 -9.56 37.30 5.97
C ARG A 442 -8.63 36.22 5.44
N LEU A 443 -7.82 36.53 4.43
CA LEU A 443 -6.80 35.61 3.91
C LEU A 443 -5.73 35.30 4.96
N LYS A 444 -5.34 36.28 5.80
CA LYS A 444 -4.47 36.02 6.98
C LYS A 444 -5.10 34.99 7.90
N TRP A 445 -6.39 35.16 8.21
CA TRP A 445 -7.14 34.19 9.01
C TRP A 445 -7.19 32.80 8.35
N CYS A 446 -7.49 32.72 7.05
CA CYS A 446 -7.48 31.44 6.31
C CYS A 446 -6.13 30.73 6.46
N CYS A 447 -5.02 31.43 6.19
CA CYS A 447 -3.67 30.88 6.34
C CYS A 447 -3.43 30.36 7.77
N TYR A 448 -3.84 31.12 8.78
CA TYR A 448 -3.68 30.75 10.19
C TYR A 448 -4.48 29.48 10.53
N VAL A 449 -5.78 29.43 10.23
CA VAL A 449 -6.62 28.27 10.61
C VAL A 449 -6.27 27.02 9.80
N MET A 450 -5.91 27.16 8.52
CA MET A 450 -5.47 26.03 7.70
C MET A 450 -4.14 25.46 8.19
N LEU A 451 -3.19 26.32 8.58
CA LEU A 451 -1.92 25.87 9.14
C LEU A 451 -2.12 25.08 10.44
N HIS A 452 -2.96 25.57 11.34
CA HIS A 452 -3.29 24.84 12.57
C HIS A 452 -3.99 23.52 12.30
N ALA A 453 -4.93 23.48 11.34
CA ALA A 453 -5.61 22.25 10.95
C ALA A 453 -4.64 21.21 10.36
N ASP A 454 -3.69 21.65 9.53
CA ASP A 454 -2.65 20.81 8.94
C ASP A 454 -1.72 20.23 10.01
N GLN A 455 -1.17 21.07 10.89
CA GLN A 455 -0.29 20.66 11.99
C GLN A 455 -0.99 19.69 12.96
N ASN A 456 -2.22 20.01 13.36
CA ASN A 456 -3.03 19.14 14.22
C ASN A 456 -3.39 17.85 13.49
N GLY A 457 -3.65 17.91 12.18
CA GLY A 457 -3.91 16.76 11.33
C GLY A 457 -2.72 15.79 11.26
N GLU A 458 -1.50 16.30 11.05
CA GLU A 458 -0.28 15.48 11.05
C GLU A 458 -0.08 14.76 12.39
N LYS A 459 -0.29 15.48 13.50
CA LYS A 459 -0.17 14.92 14.85
C LYS A 459 -1.25 13.86 15.12
N LEU A 460 -2.51 14.10 14.73
CA LEU A 460 -3.59 13.11 14.80
C LEU A 460 -3.26 11.86 13.97
N GLN A 461 -2.74 12.02 12.76
CA GLN A 461 -2.35 10.91 11.89
C GLN A 461 -1.19 10.09 12.49
N ALA A 462 -0.24 10.74 13.16
CA ALA A 462 0.83 10.07 13.89
C ALA A 462 0.30 9.27 15.09
N LEU A 463 -0.64 9.84 15.85
CA LEU A 463 -1.28 9.16 16.99
C LEU A 463 -2.16 7.98 16.53
N LEU A 464 -2.88 8.12 15.42
CA LEU A 464 -3.65 7.02 14.84
C LEU A 464 -2.75 5.85 14.41
N ARG A 465 -1.60 6.15 13.80
CA ARG A 465 -0.57 5.13 13.48
C ARG A 465 -0.05 4.46 14.74
N LEU A 466 0.30 5.23 15.78
CA LEU A 466 0.77 4.71 17.06
C LEU A 466 -0.25 3.75 17.69
N LEU A 467 -1.54 4.10 17.67
CA LEU A 467 -2.61 3.26 18.21
C LEU A 467 -2.78 1.96 17.40
N THR A 468 -2.70 2.05 16.07
CA THR A 468 -2.75 0.87 15.18
C THR A 468 -1.56 -0.06 15.43
N GLU A 469 -0.35 0.49 15.53
CA GLU A 469 0.87 -0.27 15.84
C GLU A 469 0.81 -0.92 17.23
N LEU A 470 0.26 -0.22 18.23
CA LEU A 470 0.05 -0.80 19.56
C LEU A 470 -0.87 -2.01 19.50
N GLN A 471 -1.99 -1.93 18.76
CA GLN A 471 -2.90 -3.07 18.60
C GLN A 471 -2.21 -4.27 17.95
N GLU A 472 -1.38 -4.07 16.92
CA GLU A 472 -0.61 -5.16 16.31
C GLU A 472 0.40 -5.76 17.30
N ARG A 473 1.10 -4.93 18.07
CA ARG A 473 2.02 -5.41 19.12
C ARG A 473 1.29 -6.21 20.20
N VAL A 474 0.09 -5.78 20.61
CA VAL A 474 -0.74 -6.51 21.59
C VAL A 474 -1.14 -7.90 21.06
N ARG A 475 -1.41 -8.06 19.76
CA ARG A 475 -1.66 -9.39 19.17
C ARG A 475 -0.43 -10.29 19.26
N VAL A 476 0.76 -9.74 19.04
CA VAL A 476 2.02 -10.49 19.20
C VAL A 476 2.25 -10.86 20.67
N VAL A 477 1.98 -9.95 21.60
CA VAL A 477 2.01 -10.21 23.05
C VAL A 477 1.12 -11.40 23.41
N GLU A 478 -0.13 -11.39 22.92
CA GLU A 478 -1.09 -12.48 23.16
C GLU A 478 -0.61 -13.82 22.59
N ALA A 479 -0.08 -13.82 21.36
CA ALA A 479 0.48 -15.02 20.75
C ALA A 479 1.67 -15.57 21.55
N LEU A 480 2.62 -14.71 21.94
CA LEU A 480 3.80 -15.08 22.71
C LEU A 480 3.46 -15.66 24.09
N SER A 481 2.42 -15.16 24.74
CA SER A 481 1.96 -15.69 26.03
C SER A 481 1.56 -17.17 25.98
N THR A 482 1.16 -17.68 24.81
CA THR A 482 0.74 -19.09 24.63
C THR A 482 1.88 -20.04 24.22
N VAL A 483 3.03 -19.49 23.82
CA VAL A 483 4.16 -20.26 23.28
C VAL A 483 4.67 -21.38 24.21
N PRO A 484 4.81 -21.19 25.55
CA PRO A 484 5.24 -22.27 26.44
C PRO A 484 4.38 -23.53 26.32
N GLN A 485 3.06 -23.35 26.30
CA GLN A 485 2.09 -24.44 26.26
C GLN A 485 2.12 -25.12 24.90
N MET A 486 2.13 -24.33 23.83
CA MET A 486 2.17 -24.82 22.45
C MET A 486 3.44 -25.62 22.14
N TYR A 487 4.59 -25.18 22.67
CA TYR A 487 5.84 -25.93 22.54
C TYR A 487 5.75 -27.31 23.19
N CYS A 488 5.28 -27.40 24.44
CA CYS A 488 5.12 -28.67 25.14
C CYS A 488 4.13 -29.61 24.44
N LEU A 489 2.98 -29.09 24.01
CA LEU A 489 1.98 -29.87 23.27
C LEU A 489 2.53 -30.39 21.93
N ALA A 490 3.29 -29.57 21.20
CA ALA A 490 3.92 -29.98 19.94
C ALA A 490 4.93 -31.12 20.14
N VAL A 491 5.76 -31.03 21.19
CA VAL A 491 6.71 -32.10 21.56
C VAL A 491 5.98 -33.42 21.84
N VAL A 492 4.95 -33.38 22.68
CA VAL A 492 4.13 -34.56 23.02
C VAL A 492 3.48 -35.17 21.77
N GLU A 493 2.96 -34.33 20.88
CA GLU A 493 2.29 -34.78 19.65
C GLU A 493 3.27 -35.43 18.65
N VAL A 494 4.50 -34.91 18.53
CA VAL A 494 5.55 -35.53 17.72
C VAL A 494 5.88 -36.93 18.24
N VAL A 495 6.07 -37.07 19.57
CA VAL A 495 6.35 -38.37 20.21
C VAL A 495 5.18 -39.33 19.97
N ARG A 496 3.93 -38.89 20.16
CA ARG A 496 2.74 -39.69 19.90
C ARG A 496 2.70 -40.23 18.47
N ARG A 497 2.93 -39.36 17.47
CA ARG A 497 2.89 -39.73 16.05
C ARG A 497 4.02 -40.67 15.67
N LYS A 498 5.21 -40.50 16.23
CA LYS A 498 6.33 -41.42 16.04
C LYS A 498 6.05 -42.81 16.62
N MET A 499 5.52 -42.86 17.84
CA MET A 499 5.09 -44.10 18.48
C MET A 499 4.04 -44.82 17.62
N PHE A 500 2.98 -44.12 17.19
CA PHE A 500 1.97 -44.67 16.28
C PHE A 500 2.59 -45.18 14.97
N THR A 501 3.45 -44.38 14.34
CA THR A 501 4.09 -44.71 13.07
C THR A 501 4.95 -45.96 13.17
N LYS A 502 5.64 -46.17 14.31
CA LYS A 502 6.40 -47.40 14.58
C LYS A 502 5.48 -48.62 14.57
N HIS A 503 4.44 -48.63 15.41
CA HIS A 503 3.49 -49.74 15.51
C HIS A 503 2.73 -49.99 14.20
N TYR A 504 2.29 -48.93 13.52
CA TYR A 504 1.65 -49.04 12.22
C TYR A 504 2.57 -49.70 11.18
N ARG A 505 3.86 -49.33 11.15
CA ARG A 505 4.83 -49.93 10.21
C ARG A 505 5.11 -51.39 10.53
N GLU A 506 5.21 -51.75 11.80
CA GLU A 506 5.38 -53.14 12.25
C GLU A 506 4.19 -53.99 11.81
N TRP A 507 2.97 -53.53 12.14
CA TRP A 507 1.73 -54.16 11.72
C TRP A 507 1.61 -54.30 10.20
N ALA A 508 1.77 -53.20 9.46
CA ALA A 508 1.62 -53.21 8.01
C ALA A 508 2.69 -54.09 7.32
N SER A 509 3.92 -54.10 7.85
CA SER A 509 4.99 -54.95 7.31
C SER A 509 4.70 -56.43 7.54
N ALA A 510 4.18 -56.78 8.72
CA ALA A 510 3.75 -58.14 9.02
C ALA A 510 2.58 -58.57 8.13
N LEU A 511 1.55 -57.72 7.99
CA LEU A 511 0.41 -57.98 7.12
C LEU A 511 0.82 -58.19 5.66
N VAL A 512 1.71 -57.35 5.13
CA VAL A 512 2.24 -57.49 3.76
C VAL A 512 3.07 -58.76 3.59
N LYS A 513 3.84 -59.16 4.61
CA LYS A 513 4.63 -60.40 4.59
C LYS A 513 3.71 -61.61 4.45
N GLU A 514 2.71 -61.73 5.33
CA GLU A 514 1.77 -62.85 5.32
C GLU A 514 0.88 -62.82 4.06
N GLY A 515 0.40 -61.65 3.65
CA GLY A 515 -0.39 -61.47 2.44
C GLY A 515 0.36 -61.85 1.16
N LYS A 516 1.65 -61.55 1.06
CA LYS A 516 2.51 -62.04 -0.03
C LYS A 516 2.59 -63.56 -0.05
N GLN A 517 2.81 -64.19 1.09
CA GLN A 517 2.90 -65.65 1.17
C GLN A 517 1.60 -66.33 0.77
N LEU A 518 0.45 -65.78 1.18
CA LEU A 518 -0.87 -66.26 0.75
C LEU A 518 -1.04 -66.14 -0.77
N TYR A 519 -0.70 -64.96 -1.32
CA TYR A 519 -0.78 -64.69 -2.75
C TYR A 519 0.12 -65.63 -3.56
N GLU A 520 1.36 -65.86 -3.11
CA GLU A 520 2.32 -66.75 -3.76
C GLU A 520 1.89 -68.21 -3.67
N ALA A 521 1.33 -68.65 -2.55
CA ALA A 521 0.77 -70.00 -2.41
C ALA A 521 -0.38 -70.23 -3.39
N GLU A 522 -1.37 -69.32 -3.45
CA GLU A 522 -2.48 -69.40 -4.40
C GLU A 522 -2.00 -69.29 -5.86
N ARG A 523 -1.04 -68.40 -6.11
CA ARG A 523 -0.43 -68.25 -7.44
C ARG A 523 0.23 -69.55 -7.89
N THR A 524 1.00 -70.20 -7.02
CA THR A 524 1.66 -71.47 -7.31
C THR A 524 0.64 -72.56 -7.64
N LYS A 525 -0.47 -72.64 -6.89
CA LYS A 525 -1.56 -73.58 -7.19
C LYS A 525 -2.19 -73.34 -8.56
N ARG A 526 -2.51 -72.08 -8.88
CA ARG A 526 -3.06 -71.71 -10.20
C ARG A 526 -2.06 -71.96 -11.33
N GLU A 527 -0.78 -71.69 -11.13
CA GLU A 527 0.28 -71.97 -12.12
C GLU A 527 0.45 -73.47 -12.35
N SER A 528 0.47 -74.28 -11.28
CA SER A 528 0.58 -75.75 -11.35
C SER A 528 -0.61 -76.37 -12.08
N PHE A 529 -1.84 -76.03 -11.69
CA PHE A 529 -3.04 -76.49 -12.41
C PHE A 529 -3.08 -75.94 -13.85
N GLY A 530 -2.73 -74.67 -14.02
CA GLY A 530 -2.71 -73.99 -15.32
C GLY A 530 -1.77 -74.68 -16.32
N LYS A 531 -0.61 -75.20 -15.88
CA LYS A 531 0.30 -76.01 -16.72
C LYS A 531 -0.38 -77.29 -17.24
N LEU A 532 -1.14 -77.97 -16.38
CA LEU A 532 -1.85 -79.21 -16.72
C LEU A 532 -3.03 -78.94 -17.65
N PHE A 533 -3.84 -77.95 -17.31
CA PHE A 533 -5.08 -77.63 -18.03
C PHE A 533 -4.85 -76.84 -19.33
N ARG A 534 -3.62 -76.35 -19.57
CA ARG A 534 -3.26 -75.49 -20.73
C ARG A 534 -3.63 -76.11 -22.07
N ARG A 535 -3.51 -77.43 -22.19
CA ARG A 535 -3.76 -78.20 -23.43
C ARG A 535 -5.14 -78.85 -23.47
N SER A 536 -5.96 -78.68 -22.44
CA SER A 536 -7.30 -79.25 -22.39
C SER A 536 -8.24 -78.53 -23.36
N PHE A 537 -8.99 -79.30 -24.16
CA PHE A 537 -10.05 -78.80 -25.02
C PHE A 537 -11.16 -78.06 -24.23
N LEU A 538 -11.31 -78.38 -22.94
CA LEU A 538 -12.33 -77.82 -22.06
C LEU A 538 -12.05 -76.34 -21.68
N ARG A 539 -10.78 -75.91 -21.71
CA ARG A 539 -10.31 -74.62 -21.17
C ARG A 539 -11.07 -73.42 -21.74
N ASN A 540 -11.22 -73.35 -23.05
CA ASN A 540 -11.81 -72.18 -23.72
C ASN A 540 -13.30 -72.37 -24.09
N ARG A 541 -13.88 -73.55 -23.82
CA ARG A 541 -15.28 -73.87 -24.18
C ARG A 541 -16.22 -73.94 -22.99
N LEU A 542 -15.78 -74.52 -21.86
CA LEU A 542 -16.63 -74.72 -20.68
C LEU A 542 -16.19 -73.91 -19.45
N PHE A 543 -14.89 -73.65 -19.28
CA PHE A 543 -14.35 -73.01 -18.06
C PHE A 543 -13.67 -71.65 -18.34
N LYS A 544 -14.42 -70.71 -18.91
CA LYS A 544 -13.94 -69.34 -19.16
C LYS A 544 -13.64 -68.61 -17.85
N GLY A 545 -12.53 -67.88 -17.79
CA GLY A 545 -12.14 -67.07 -16.63
C GLY A 545 -11.17 -67.73 -15.64
N LEU A 546 -10.81 -69.01 -15.81
CA LEU A 546 -9.78 -69.68 -14.99
C LEU A 546 -8.37 -69.06 -15.12
N ASP A 547 -8.14 -68.25 -16.15
CA ASP A 547 -6.89 -67.49 -16.32
C ASP A 547 -6.87 -66.15 -15.55
N SER A 548 -7.94 -65.84 -14.81
CA SER A 548 -8.01 -64.63 -13.96
C SER A 548 -7.07 -64.75 -12.76
N TRP A 549 -6.42 -63.64 -12.42
CA TRP A 549 -5.47 -63.55 -11.29
C TRP A 549 -6.01 -62.64 -10.20
N PRO A 550 -5.77 -62.96 -8.91
CA PRO A 550 -6.02 -61.99 -7.85
C PRO A 550 -5.16 -60.73 -8.06
N ALA A 551 -5.66 -59.57 -7.63
CA ALA A 551 -4.95 -58.31 -7.80
C ALA A 551 -3.61 -58.33 -7.06
N SER A 552 -2.50 -58.20 -7.79
CA SER A 552 -1.14 -58.33 -7.25
C SER A 552 -0.69 -57.14 -6.40
N SER A 553 -1.54 -56.14 -6.17
CA SER A 553 -1.23 -54.90 -5.45
C SER A 553 -1.81 -54.84 -4.03
N PHE A 554 -2.84 -55.63 -3.74
CA PHE A 554 -3.50 -55.63 -2.43
C PHE A 554 -2.76 -56.53 -1.44
N CYS A 555 -2.43 -56.02 -0.25
CA CYS A 555 -1.71 -56.76 0.81
C CYS A 555 -0.37 -57.41 0.38
N THR A 556 0.21 -56.95 -0.73
CA THR A 556 1.50 -57.45 -1.25
C THR A 556 2.55 -56.35 -1.39
N ARG A 557 2.20 -55.08 -1.14
CA ARG A 557 3.11 -53.93 -1.23
C ARG A 557 3.08 -53.15 0.07
N LYS A 558 4.25 -52.67 0.50
CA LYS A 558 4.34 -51.81 1.71
C LYS A 558 3.56 -50.50 1.48
N PRO A 559 2.87 -49.97 2.50
CA PRO A 559 2.25 -48.66 2.42
C PRO A 559 3.28 -47.55 2.13
N ARG A 560 2.80 -46.43 1.58
CA ARG A 560 3.63 -45.23 1.40
C ARG A 560 4.11 -44.72 2.76
N LYS A 561 5.34 -44.21 2.83
CA LYS A 561 5.85 -43.56 4.04
C LYS A 561 5.10 -42.25 4.27
N PHE A 562 4.82 -41.95 5.53
CA PHE A 562 4.29 -40.68 6.03
C PHE A 562 5.07 -40.30 7.30
N ASP A 563 4.91 -39.05 7.76
CA ASP A 563 5.55 -38.49 8.95
C ASP A 563 7.09 -38.52 8.93
N PHE A 564 7.67 -38.40 7.74
CA PHE A 564 9.13 -38.40 7.55
C PHE A 564 9.79 -37.04 7.81
N GLU A 565 9.01 -35.96 7.84
CA GLU A 565 9.47 -34.59 8.16
C GLU A 565 9.31 -34.23 9.65
N LEU A 566 8.79 -35.15 10.47
CA LEU A 566 8.66 -34.88 11.90
C LEU A 566 10.06 -34.75 12.54
N PRO A 567 10.26 -33.78 13.45
CA PRO A 567 11.54 -33.62 14.13
C PRO A 567 11.94 -34.86 14.92
N ASP A 568 13.25 -35.04 15.11
CA ASP A 568 13.78 -36.24 15.76
C ASP A 568 13.66 -36.20 17.30
N ILE A 569 12.43 -36.12 17.80
CA ILE A 569 12.13 -36.11 19.24
C ILE A 569 11.84 -37.53 19.71
N SER A 570 12.51 -37.95 20.79
CA SER A 570 12.40 -39.27 21.41
C SER A 570 11.55 -39.25 22.69
N LEU A 571 11.18 -40.43 23.19
CA LEU A 571 10.50 -40.55 24.50
C LEU A 571 11.40 -40.08 25.65
N SER A 572 12.72 -40.29 25.54
CA SER A 572 13.71 -39.78 26.50
C SER A 572 13.76 -38.25 26.51
N ASP A 573 13.62 -37.58 25.36
CA ASP A 573 13.57 -36.12 25.31
C ASP A 573 12.31 -35.57 26.00
N LEU A 574 11.17 -36.26 25.84
CA LEU A 574 9.94 -35.91 26.55
C LEU A 574 10.09 -36.10 28.08
N GLN A 575 10.70 -37.22 28.51
CA GLN A 575 10.99 -37.46 29.93
C GLN A 575 11.98 -36.43 30.49
N PHE A 576 13.00 -36.04 29.71
CA PHE A 576 13.92 -34.97 30.07
C PHE A 576 13.18 -33.65 30.29
N LEU A 577 12.28 -33.26 29.37
CA LEU A 577 11.44 -32.08 29.55
C LEU A 577 10.54 -32.19 30.79
N GLN A 578 9.97 -33.36 31.09
CA GLN A 578 9.21 -33.58 32.33
C GLN A 578 10.06 -33.36 33.59
N THR A 579 11.36 -33.67 33.55
CA THR A 579 12.24 -33.45 34.71
C THR A 579 12.71 -32.01 34.87
N CYS A 580 12.87 -31.27 33.76
CA CYS A 580 13.48 -29.94 33.77
C CYS A 580 12.49 -28.77 33.69
N CYS A 581 11.32 -28.97 33.08
CA CYS A 581 10.36 -27.90 32.87
C CYS A 581 9.65 -27.46 34.16
N PRO A 582 9.28 -26.17 34.28
CA PRO A 582 8.65 -25.63 35.46
C PRO A 582 7.17 -26.10 35.61
N PRO A 583 6.58 -26.04 36.81
CA PRO A 583 5.28 -26.65 37.12
C PRO A 583 4.11 -26.13 36.26
N GLU A 584 4.20 -24.89 35.77
CA GLU A 584 3.18 -24.24 34.95
C GLU A 584 2.91 -24.98 33.63
N VAL A 585 3.92 -25.68 33.08
CA VAL A 585 3.79 -26.42 31.80
C VAL A 585 3.76 -27.93 31.95
N GLN A 586 4.00 -28.46 33.14
CA GLN A 586 3.94 -29.90 33.44
C GLN A 586 2.65 -30.59 32.98
N PRO A 587 1.44 -29.99 33.12
CA PRO A 587 0.21 -30.62 32.65
C PRO A 587 0.19 -30.95 31.15
N PHE A 588 0.99 -30.24 30.34
CA PHE A 588 1.05 -30.39 28.88
C PHE A 588 2.10 -31.40 28.40
N LEU A 589 2.97 -31.90 29.28
CA LEU A 589 4.06 -32.83 28.95
C LEU A 589 3.70 -34.29 29.22
N ARG A 590 2.41 -34.66 29.17
CA ARG A 590 1.97 -36.03 29.47
C ARG A 590 2.40 -37.01 28.38
N VAL A 591 2.89 -38.18 28.77
CA VAL A 591 3.18 -39.27 27.83
C VAL A 591 1.88 -39.73 27.19
N PRO A 592 1.77 -39.74 25.85
CA PRO A 592 0.56 -40.18 25.16
C PRO A 592 0.30 -41.67 25.38
N THR A 593 -0.94 -42.02 25.72
CA THR A 593 -1.41 -43.40 25.63
C THR A 593 -1.70 -43.73 24.17
N LEU A 594 -1.08 -44.81 23.66
CA LEU A 594 -1.39 -45.29 22.31
C LEU A 594 -2.70 -46.08 22.28
N CYS A 595 -3.30 -46.16 21.10
CA CYS A 595 -4.39 -47.10 20.85
C CYS A 595 -3.91 -48.55 21.04
N ASP A 596 -4.83 -49.42 21.44
CA ASP A 596 -4.55 -50.85 21.52
C ASP A 596 -4.36 -51.45 20.12
N PHE A 597 -3.13 -51.91 19.83
CA PHE A 597 -2.78 -52.57 18.57
C PHE A 597 -2.98 -54.08 18.63
N GLU A 598 -3.37 -54.64 19.78
CA GLU A 598 -3.53 -56.08 19.95
C GLU A 598 -4.57 -56.71 19.00
N PRO A 599 -5.74 -56.09 18.73
CA PRO A 599 -6.69 -56.62 17.74
C PRO A 599 -6.06 -56.77 16.34
N LEU A 600 -5.16 -55.86 15.96
CA LEU A 600 -4.45 -55.89 14.69
C LEU A 600 -3.39 -56.99 14.66
N ASN A 601 -2.71 -57.24 15.78
CA ASN A 601 -1.77 -58.35 15.93
C ASN A 601 -2.48 -59.71 15.85
N GLN A 602 -3.65 -59.84 16.49
CA GLN A 602 -4.49 -61.03 16.41
C GLN A 602 -4.94 -61.31 14.97
N HIS A 603 -5.31 -60.28 14.21
CA HIS A 603 -5.64 -60.43 12.79
C HIS A 603 -4.47 -61.03 12.00
N ILE A 604 -3.24 -60.56 12.22
CA ILE A 604 -2.05 -61.10 11.57
C ILE A 604 -1.88 -62.58 11.94
N GLN A 605 -2.16 -62.97 13.18
CA GLN A 605 -2.05 -64.36 13.62
C GLN A 605 -3.08 -65.28 12.94
N VAL A 606 -4.31 -64.79 12.75
CA VAL A 606 -5.33 -65.51 11.96
C VAL A 606 -4.87 -65.68 10.52
N LEU A 607 -4.33 -64.62 9.90
CA LEU A 607 -3.82 -64.68 8.53
C LEU A 607 -2.65 -65.66 8.39
N ARG A 608 -1.72 -65.70 9.36
CA ARG A 608 -0.64 -66.71 9.40
C ARG A 608 -1.19 -68.13 9.39
N ASN A 609 -2.21 -68.41 10.18
CA ASN A 609 -2.83 -69.73 10.22
C ASN A 609 -3.48 -70.08 8.87
N LEU A 610 -4.12 -69.10 8.21
CA LEU A 610 -4.64 -69.27 6.85
C LEU A 610 -3.54 -69.52 5.82
N VAL A 611 -2.42 -68.80 5.89
CA VAL A 611 -1.26 -69.03 5.01
C VAL A 611 -0.73 -70.46 5.18
N LYS A 612 -0.58 -70.92 6.43
CA LYS A 612 -0.15 -72.30 6.71
C LYS A 612 -1.13 -73.32 6.14
N ALA A 613 -2.44 -73.12 6.33
CA ALA A 613 -3.46 -73.99 5.76
C ALA A 613 -3.46 -73.96 4.22
N ALA A 614 -3.28 -72.78 3.62
CA ALA A 614 -3.19 -72.62 2.18
C ALA A 614 -1.94 -73.30 1.61
N GLN A 615 -0.83 -73.35 2.35
CA GLN A 615 0.37 -74.09 1.96
C GLN A 615 0.24 -75.60 2.21
N SER A 616 -0.50 -76.03 3.23
CA SER A 616 -0.66 -77.46 3.58
C SER A 616 -1.72 -78.20 2.75
N LEU A 617 -2.68 -77.48 2.14
CA LEU A 617 -3.60 -78.04 1.13
C LEU A 617 -2.84 -78.30 -0.19
N ASP A 618 -1.89 -79.21 -0.13
CA ASP A 618 -1.11 -79.72 -1.27
C ASP A 618 -1.50 -81.15 -1.63
N GLU A 619 -2.33 -81.84 -0.83
CA GLU A 619 -2.75 -83.22 -1.13
C GLU A 619 -3.42 -83.34 -2.50
N MET A 620 -4.29 -82.40 -2.89
CA MET A 620 -4.98 -82.45 -4.18
C MET A 620 -4.05 -82.09 -5.36
N SER A 621 -3.14 -81.12 -5.17
CA SER A 621 -2.13 -80.78 -6.17
C SER A 621 -1.13 -81.91 -6.36
N GLN A 622 -0.67 -82.52 -5.27
CA GLN A 622 0.22 -83.67 -5.26
C GLN A 622 -0.47 -84.88 -5.90
N THR A 623 -1.71 -85.19 -5.53
CA THR A 623 -2.49 -86.29 -6.13
C THR A 623 -2.72 -86.09 -7.63
N ILE A 624 -3.03 -84.87 -8.07
CA ILE A 624 -3.16 -84.56 -9.51
C ILE A 624 -1.81 -84.68 -10.22
N THR A 625 -0.72 -84.24 -9.59
CA THR A 625 0.63 -84.35 -10.16
C THR A 625 1.09 -85.80 -10.22
N ASP A 626 0.82 -86.60 -9.19
CA ASP A 626 1.14 -88.03 -9.10
C ASP A 626 0.32 -88.83 -10.12
N LEU A 627 -0.99 -88.59 -10.23
CA LEU A 627 -1.86 -89.21 -11.25
C LEU A 627 -1.41 -88.91 -12.68
N LEU A 628 -0.89 -87.70 -12.94
CA LEU A 628 -0.37 -87.33 -14.27
C LEU A 628 1.03 -87.87 -14.52
N THR A 629 1.82 -88.09 -13.47
CA THR A 629 3.13 -88.77 -13.56
C THR A 629 2.92 -90.26 -13.84
N GLU A 630 1.94 -90.89 -13.19
CA GLU A 630 1.49 -92.26 -13.47
C GLU A 630 0.92 -92.40 -14.89
N GLN A 631 0.11 -91.45 -15.36
CA GLN A 631 -0.42 -91.49 -16.73
C GLN A 631 0.69 -91.37 -17.80
N LYS A 632 1.76 -90.63 -17.51
CA LYS A 632 2.93 -90.51 -18.38
C LYS A 632 3.80 -91.78 -18.38
N LEU A 633 3.83 -92.53 -17.27
CA LEU A 633 4.49 -93.83 -17.16
C LEU A 633 3.68 -94.95 -17.83
N LEU A 634 2.34 -94.90 -17.77
CA LEU A 634 1.44 -95.85 -18.44
C LEU A 634 1.43 -95.71 -19.99
N LEU A 635 1.73 -94.51 -20.50
CA LEU A 635 1.90 -94.29 -21.95
C LEU A 635 3.24 -94.81 -22.49
N LEU A 636 4.21 -95.15 -21.63
CA LEU A 636 5.49 -95.77 -22.01
C LEU A 636 5.44 -97.31 -22.02
N SER A 637 4.36 -97.93 -21.52
CA SER A 637 4.23 -99.39 -21.39
C SER A 637 3.37 -100.08 -22.45
N PHE A 638 2.87 -99.37 -23.46
CA PHE A 638 2.23 -99.97 -24.63
C PHE A 638 3.00 -99.65 -25.92
N THR A 639 3.78 -100.62 -26.39
CA THR A 639 4.29 -100.69 -27.76
C THR A 639 3.58 -101.83 -28.49
N PRO A 640 2.94 -101.58 -29.64
CA PRO A 640 2.67 -102.62 -30.63
C PRO A 640 3.76 -102.62 -31.70
N SER A 641 4.23 -103.81 -32.00
CA SER A 641 5.24 -104.17 -32.99
C SER A 641 4.80 -103.95 -34.45
N SER A 642 5.82 -103.65 -35.27
CA SER A 642 5.88 -103.37 -36.72
C SER A 642 5.35 -104.51 -37.63
N PRO A 643 5.16 -104.32 -38.97
CA PRO A 643 6.31 -104.38 -39.89
C PRO A 643 6.28 -103.55 -41.21
N ALA A 644 7.51 -103.30 -41.72
CA ALA A 644 8.00 -103.29 -43.12
C ALA A 644 7.68 -102.09 -44.08
N THR A 645 8.61 -101.13 -44.31
CA THR A 645 9.69 -101.02 -45.36
C THR A 645 9.30 -100.05 -46.51
N PRO A 646 10.22 -99.47 -47.34
CA PRO A 646 11.59 -99.01 -47.10
C PRO A 646 11.91 -97.58 -47.66
N PHE A 647 13.02 -97.02 -47.17
CA PHE A 647 14.00 -96.12 -47.85
C PHE A 647 13.68 -94.69 -48.35
N SER A 648 14.68 -93.83 -48.04
CA SER A 648 15.22 -92.64 -48.73
C SER A 648 14.63 -91.23 -48.49
N ASN A 649 15.41 -90.47 -47.69
CA ASN A 649 15.75 -89.03 -47.74
C ASN A 649 15.86 -88.43 -49.18
N PRO A 650 16.00 -87.09 -49.39
CA PRO A 650 16.10 -85.98 -48.41
C PRO A 650 15.40 -84.63 -48.77
N SER A 651 15.42 -83.72 -47.79
CA SER A 651 15.69 -82.26 -47.89
C SER A 651 14.72 -81.25 -48.55
N ASN A 652 14.51 -80.16 -47.78
CA ASN A 652 14.47 -78.74 -48.12
C ASN A 652 13.14 -77.94 -48.15
N TRP A 653 13.25 -76.80 -47.45
CA TRP A 653 12.67 -75.47 -47.70
C TRP A 653 11.33 -75.04 -47.07
N ALA A 654 11.50 -74.29 -45.97
CA ALA A 654 10.98 -72.95 -45.64
C ALA A 654 9.48 -72.57 -45.73
N SER A 655 9.09 -71.89 -44.65
CA SER A 655 8.38 -70.60 -44.58
C SER A 655 7.02 -70.44 -45.24
N VAL A 656 6.08 -69.85 -44.50
CA VAL A 656 5.50 -68.50 -44.78
C VAL A 656 4.41 -68.21 -43.74
N LEU A 657 4.65 -67.17 -42.93
CA LEU A 657 3.63 -66.32 -42.28
C LEU A 657 2.96 -65.48 -43.38
N PRO A 658 1.69 -65.06 -43.28
CA PRO A 658 1.39 -63.75 -42.64
C PRO A 658 -0.08 -63.71 -42.10
N THR A 659 -0.69 -62.69 -41.47
CA THR A 659 -0.37 -61.35 -40.97
C THR A 659 -1.50 -60.94 -40.00
N ALA A 660 -1.24 -59.89 -39.24
CA ALA A 660 -2.06 -59.25 -38.20
C ALA A 660 -3.43 -58.69 -38.62
N GLN A 661 -4.31 -58.44 -37.63
CA GLN A 661 -4.90 -57.12 -37.37
C GLN A 661 -5.61 -57.08 -35.99
N LYS A 662 -5.31 -56.05 -35.18
CA LYS A 662 -6.11 -55.61 -34.02
C LYS A 662 -7.22 -54.66 -34.50
N PRO A 663 -8.32 -54.52 -33.73
CA PRO A 663 -8.62 -53.17 -33.20
C PRO A 663 -9.22 -53.27 -31.74
N PRO A 664 -9.81 -52.22 -31.13
CA PRO A 664 -9.19 -51.52 -30.01
C PRO A 664 -10.06 -51.52 -28.73
N TRP A 665 -9.45 -51.11 -27.61
CA TRP A 665 -10.17 -50.75 -26.39
C TRP A 665 -10.32 -49.23 -26.32
N SER A 666 -11.50 -48.76 -25.95
CA SER A 666 -11.77 -47.38 -25.55
C SER A 666 -12.08 -47.33 -24.05
N LYS A 667 -11.17 -46.70 -23.30
CA LYS A 667 -11.42 -45.73 -22.23
C LYS A 667 -10.31 -44.69 -22.28
#